data_AF-A0A1S2VM32-F1
#
_entry.id   AF-A0A1S2VM32-F1
#
_cell.length_a   1.000
_cell.length_b   1.000
_cell.length_c   1.000
_cell.angle_alpha   90.00
_cell.angle_beta   90.00
_cell.angle_gamma   90.00
#
_symmetry.space_group_name_H-M   'P 1'
#
loop_
_entity.id
_entity.type
_entity.pdbx_description
1 polymer ?
#
loop_
_entity_poly.entity_id
_entity_poly.type
_entity_poly.pdbx_seq_one_letter_code
_entity_poly.pdbx_strand_id
1 'polypeptide(L)'
;MNRHSYGVLLGLLSLTLMYCTRKPSSNPRDFGGRPSNTVKTAAAQPAARRTEILFLGDNGHHRPIERVPQLMAALGNRGINITYTDKMEDINPENLSKYDGLLIYANWDTIAKPQEKAILDFVASGKGLIPVHCASFCFRNSPEYVKMVGGQFWRHRMDTIQTLHVQPDHPAIMGLKPFKAYDETYLHEKLQPDNNVLAVREIKADQAKDKPDQKTEPYTWTRTHGKGRIFYTAYGHDERTWGQPGFQDLMEKGILWAVGDAVKKQHDALNPQPFTYGEARLPNYEKRPGPQLRQNPLSPEESVKQIQVPADFTLEVFAHEPDVMHPIAMTWDERGRLFVLITKDYPNERKETGGSDYILMCEDTNKDGKADKFTRWADGLSIPTGMVFANGGLIVSQAPHMLFLKDTDGDDKADTKKILFTGFGTFDTHAGPSNLHYGFDNWVWGCVGYSGFRGKVGQADSLRFGQAFFRFKPDGSELEWITSTSNNTWGFGFNETGDVFGSTANNSHGWYMAIPHRYFNSAPGVNNGSRGTDSHKDMKPITPRVRQVDVFGGFTAAAGHNFYTARAYPKNYWNRIAFVAEPTGHILHQNVMVKKGTDYEDAEGFNLLAGADEWVSPVFAEVGPDGAVWVADWYSYIIQHNPVPEGFKNGAGNAYETELRDFTHGRIYRVAYKKAPAYTPLSLSKDRPQELVAALKNNNMFWRMQAQRLLVERGQKDVVPQLIALVNDTSLDEAGINPSAIHALRTLEGLGALTDPQVQQAVVNALKHPCSGVRKTAIQIIPRNESSLNNLLQANTLNDKEPLVVLNSILAMTEMPLTPAAETAVLTRLTQATEANDRWLPDAFACALTAQDGKLMQAYLKQLAAQPKAMPAGHDHSAMNHAGHGQTAAAATTVTPTGDKPDLVITDIKMDPVSPFVRESTSMTAIVTNQGGVAIPKGTVIPLAIRIEGQGRKVEMVSVAYKDGIEPGQSVGIRQTNNGPWTGGMGFGSDIAGDYTVSIVVDRENVIAETKENNNQISRKLTFRQPQKLATFALERAARSYASTAPAESVVSLFRQAQQLGTDDSQAMVKGLSEGWNPRKKATLSAEDKTFMASLSSSLPEESRNRMGRLLEAWGVRSANDDLDPNAQVVRMKTIREEMKFDKKEFTVTAGKQVVIILENPDAMQHNLVIGKPKTLEVIGAAADKMITAKDGAEKNYVPSIPQIVASTPLVNPDQTYRLIFTAPAQAGEYPFVCTFPGHWRIMNGVMKVVAPAQATNAK
;
A
#
# COMPACT_ATOMS: atom_id res chain seq x y z
N MET A 1 22.77 -16.25 -53.90
CA MET A 1 22.98 -15.09 -54.81
C MET A 1 21.74 -14.20 -54.78
N ASN A 2 21.94 -12.90 -54.97
CA ASN A 2 21.09 -11.87 -55.59
C ASN A 2 19.62 -12.14 -56.03
N ARG A 3 18.70 -11.15 -56.02
CA ARG A 3 18.59 -9.83 -55.32
C ARG A 3 17.28 -9.09 -55.74
N HIS A 4 16.63 -8.40 -54.79
CA HIS A 4 16.01 -7.04 -54.89
C HIS A 4 14.85 -6.73 -55.88
N SER A 5 14.12 -5.59 -55.80
CA SER A 5 13.64 -4.69 -54.70
C SER A 5 12.82 -3.50 -55.27
N TYR A 6 12.14 -2.74 -54.38
CA TYR A 6 11.62 -1.34 -54.56
C TYR A 6 10.39 -1.13 -55.48
N GLY A 7 9.58 -0.06 -55.35
CA GLY A 7 9.43 0.89 -54.24
C GLY A 7 9.12 2.37 -54.63
N VAL A 8 8.34 3.07 -53.78
CA VAL A 8 8.28 4.55 -53.55
C VAL A 8 7.69 5.47 -54.66
N LEU A 9 6.68 6.32 -54.34
CA LEU A 9 6.77 7.82 -54.38
C LEU A 9 5.52 8.58 -53.86
N LEU A 10 5.69 9.91 -53.70
CA LEU A 10 4.68 10.92 -53.28
C LEU A 10 4.04 11.65 -54.49
N GLY A 11 2.93 12.37 -54.25
CA GLY A 11 2.34 13.36 -55.18
C GLY A 11 1.50 14.44 -54.45
N LEU A 12 1.39 15.65 -55.00
CA LEU A 12 0.86 16.86 -54.36
C LEU A 12 0.06 17.76 -55.34
N LEU A 13 -0.87 18.57 -54.80
CA LEU A 13 -1.48 19.80 -55.37
C LEU A 13 -2.31 19.73 -56.69
N SER A 14 -3.51 20.35 -56.70
CA SER A 14 -3.81 21.55 -57.54
C SER A 14 -5.28 22.06 -57.56
N LEU A 15 -5.42 23.37 -57.30
CA LEU A 15 -6.38 24.43 -57.70
C LEU A 15 -7.75 24.18 -58.41
N THR A 16 -8.81 24.73 -57.80
CA THR A 16 -9.84 25.72 -58.27
C THR A 16 -10.35 25.80 -59.74
N LEU A 17 -11.64 26.17 -59.91
CA LEU A 17 -12.10 27.45 -60.54
C LEU A 17 -13.66 27.63 -60.63
N MET A 18 -14.17 28.83 -60.25
CA MET A 18 -15.26 29.63 -60.90
C MET A 18 -16.73 29.11 -61.07
N TYR A 19 -17.80 29.93 -61.18
CA TYR A 19 -18.13 31.34 -60.78
C TYR A 19 -19.65 31.62 -60.96
N CYS A 20 -20.25 32.59 -60.23
CA CYS A 20 -21.21 33.62 -60.74
C CYS A 20 -21.85 34.46 -59.61
N THR A 21 -22.15 35.75 -59.85
CA THR A 21 -22.76 36.68 -58.85
C THR A 21 -23.49 37.87 -59.51
N ARG A 22 -24.25 38.65 -58.68
CA ARG A 22 -24.86 39.99 -58.93
C ARG A 22 -26.20 40.01 -59.69
N LYS A 23 -27.16 40.94 -59.45
CA LYS A 23 -27.34 42.00 -58.42
C LYS A 23 -28.82 42.46 -58.36
N PRO A 24 -29.35 42.97 -57.23
CA PRO A 24 -30.68 43.62 -57.14
C PRO A 24 -30.61 45.16 -56.91
N SER A 25 -31.75 45.87 -57.05
CA SER A 25 -31.93 47.27 -56.59
C SER A 25 -33.40 47.67 -56.35
N SER A 26 -33.60 48.82 -55.69
CA SER A 26 -34.86 49.60 -55.47
C SER A 26 -35.98 49.02 -54.57
N ASN A 27 -36.02 49.57 -53.35
CA ASN A 27 -37.20 49.78 -52.47
C ASN A 27 -37.98 51.05 -52.96
N PRO A 28 -39.14 51.53 -52.42
CA PRO A 28 -39.40 51.69 -50.96
C PRO A 28 -40.88 51.78 -50.41
N ARG A 29 -40.99 52.04 -49.09
CA ARG A 29 -42.13 52.58 -48.29
C ARG A 29 -43.32 51.66 -47.98
N ASP A 30 -44.00 51.75 -46.83
CA ASP A 30 -43.77 52.34 -45.46
C ASP A 30 -44.91 51.77 -44.57
N PHE A 31 -44.89 51.67 -43.23
CA PHE A 31 -43.99 52.04 -42.12
C PHE A 31 -43.65 50.74 -41.29
N GLY A 32 -43.01 50.67 -40.11
CA GLY A 32 -42.49 51.62 -39.10
C GLY A 32 -43.20 51.45 -37.73
N GLY A 33 -42.51 51.41 -36.58
CA GLY A 33 -41.07 51.60 -36.33
C GLY A 33 -40.64 51.47 -34.85
N ARG A 34 -39.50 52.13 -34.50
CA ARG A 34 -38.65 52.00 -33.29
C ARG A 34 -37.59 50.88 -33.35
N PRO A 35 -36.41 51.06 -32.69
CA PRO A 35 -35.14 50.85 -33.39
C PRO A 35 -34.42 49.53 -33.09
N SER A 36 -33.72 49.03 -34.12
CA SER A 36 -32.74 47.94 -34.02
C SER A 36 -31.41 48.45 -33.45
N ASN A 37 -30.96 47.89 -32.32
CA ASN A 37 -29.56 47.97 -31.94
C ASN A 37 -28.73 46.98 -32.77
N THR A 38 -27.53 47.38 -33.16
CA THR A 38 -26.58 46.52 -33.90
C THR A 38 -26.07 45.40 -33.00
N VAL A 39 -26.33 44.14 -33.38
CA VAL A 39 -25.69 42.99 -32.75
C VAL A 39 -24.21 43.01 -33.14
N LYS A 40 -23.38 43.59 -32.27
CA LYS A 40 -21.95 43.30 -32.27
C LYS A 40 -21.80 41.80 -32.00
N THR A 41 -21.15 41.08 -32.90
CA THR A 41 -20.64 39.74 -32.60
C THR A 41 -19.68 39.84 -31.43
N ALA A 42 -20.11 39.37 -30.25
CA ALA A 42 -19.25 39.31 -29.09
C ALA A 42 -18.07 38.39 -29.40
N ALA A 43 -16.84 38.88 -29.22
CA ALA A 43 -15.68 38.01 -29.22
C ALA A 43 -15.86 36.98 -28.09
N ALA A 44 -15.72 35.70 -28.42
CA ALA A 44 -15.90 34.62 -27.45
C ALA A 44 -15.02 34.87 -26.21
N GLN A 45 -15.60 34.74 -25.02
CA GLN A 45 -14.82 34.85 -23.79
C GLN A 45 -13.76 33.73 -23.77
N PRO A 46 -12.54 33.99 -23.28
CA PRO A 46 -11.51 32.97 -23.20
C PRO A 46 -11.99 31.89 -22.21
N ALA A 47 -12.00 30.63 -22.66
CA ALA A 47 -12.54 29.52 -21.88
C ALA A 47 -11.86 29.43 -20.50
N ALA A 48 -12.69 29.40 -19.46
CA ALA A 48 -12.28 29.29 -18.07
C ALA A 48 -11.65 27.91 -17.79
N ARG A 49 -10.53 27.87 -17.08
CA ARG A 49 -9.81 26.62 -16.75
C ARG A 49 -8.78 26.81 -15.64
N ARG A 50 -8.27 25.69 -15.12
CA ARG A 50 -7.12 25.64 -14.21
C ARG A 50 -5.81 25.92 -14.97
N THR A 51 -4.79 26.39 -14.24
CA THR A 51 -3.44 26.68 -14.76
C THR A 51 -2.59 25.42 -14.70
N GLU A 52 -1.94 25.02 -15.78
CA GLU A 52 -1.18 23.76 -15.85
C GLU A 52 0.34 23.99 -15.72
N ILE A 53 1.00 23.42 -14.71
CA ILE A 53 2.44 23.58 -14.49
C ILE A 53 3.15 22.22 -14.52
N LEU A 54 4.21 22.11 -15.33
CA LEU A 54 5.17 21.00 -15.23
C LEU A 54 6.25 21.36 -14.20
N PHE A 55 6.47 20.50 -13.21
CA PHE A 55 7.55 20.61 -12.23
C PHE A 55 8.66 19.63 -12.63
N LEU A 56 9.81 20.14 -13.05
CA LEU A 56 11.03 19.36 -13.25
C LEU A 56 11.84 19.32 -11.95
N GLY A 57 11.92 18.12 -11.37
CA GLY A 57 12.78 17.77 -10.25
C GLY A 57 13.99 16.93 -10.65
N ASP A 58 14.63 16.33 -9.66
CA ASP A 58 15.71 15.34 -9.78
C ASP A 58 15.59 14.28 -8.67
N ASN A 59 16.59 13.39 -8.56
CA ASN A 59 16.73 12.44 -7.45
C ASN A 59 17.93 12.78 -6.54
N GLY A 60 18.31 14.06 -6.46
CA GLY A 60 19.44 14.57 -5.68
C GLY A 60 19.10 14.84 -4.21
N HIS A 61 20.06 15.46 -3.50
CA HIS A 61 19.95 15.76 -2.06
C HIS A 61 18.78 16.69 -1.69
N HIS A 62 18.33 17.54 -2.62
CA HIS A 62 17.17 18.42 -2.43
C HIS A 62 15.83 17.68 -2.38
N ARG A 63 15.79 16.41 -2.81
CA ARG A 63 14.62 15.52 -2.86
C ARG A 63 13.33 16.20 -3.36
N PRO A 64 13.29 16.76 -4.59
CA PRO A 64 12.13 17.50 -5.12
C PRO A 64 10.76 16.79 -5.02
N ILE A 65 10.73 15.47 -5.14
CA ILE A 65 9.52 14.64 -4.95
C ILE A 65 8.95 14.68 -3.52
N GLU A 66 9.78 15.03 -2.52
CA GLU A 66 9.41 15.27 -1.11
C GLU A 66 9.08 16.75 -0.84
N ARG A 67 9.02 17.60 -1.89
CA ARG A 67 8.66 19.03 -1.82
C ARG A 67 7.38 19.35 -2.59
N VAL A 68 7.22 18.80 -3.80
CA VAL A 68 6.05 19.04 -4.65
C VAL A 68 4.67 18.81 -3.98
N PRO A 69 4.46 17.83 -3.06
CA PRO A 69 3.14 17.63 -2.45
C PRO A 69 2.70 18.80 -1.56
N GLN A 70 3.65 19.51 -0.93
CA GLN A 70 3.33 20.69 -0.10
C GLN A 70 2.79 21.83 -0.97
N LEU A 71 3.37 22.03 -2.16
CA LEU A 71 2.92 23.06 -3.10
C LEU A 71 1.60 22.67 -3.79
N MET A 72 1.40 21.39 -4.11
CA MET A 72 0.13 20.85 -4.58
C MET A 72 -1.00 21.08 -3.57
N ALA A 73 -0.76 20.77 -2.29
CA ALA A 73 -1.73 20.97 -1.22
C ALA A 73 -2.06 22.46 -0.95
N ALA A 74 -1.11 23.37 -1.20
CA ALA A 74 -1.29 24.80 -0.97
C ALA A 74 -1.97 25.56 -2.12
N LEU A 75 -1.85 25.06 -3.35
CA LEU A 75 -2.32 25.73 -4.58
C LEU A 75 -3.46 24.99 -5.32
N GLY A 76 -3.76 23.73 -4.95
CA GLY A 76 -4.79 22.92 -5.58
C GLY A 76 -6.19 23.55 -5.53
N ASN A 77 -6.60 24.07 -4.36
CA ASN A 77 -7.86 24.81 -4.21
C ASN A 77 -7.83 26.23 -4.83
N ARG A 78 -6.65 26.73 -5.20
CA ARG A 78 -6.47 28.04 -5.87
C ARG A 78 -6.58 27.94 -7.39
N GLY A 79 -6.74 26.73 -7.96
CA GLY A 79 -6.89 26.53 -9.41
C GLY A 79 -5.57 26.42 -10.18
N ILE A 80 -4.48 26.04 -9.51
CA ILE A 80 -3.19 25.71 -10.14
C ILE A 80 -2.96 24.20 -10.02
N ASN A 81 -2.78 23.54 -11.15
CA ASN A 81 -2.40 22.14 -11.27
C ASN A 81 -0.88 22.02 -11.40
N ILE A 82 -0.31 21.04 -10.71
CA ILE A 82 1.10 20.71 -10.81
C ILE A 82 1.24 19.23 -11.18
N THR A 83 2.03 18.96 -12.21
CA THR A 83 2.44 17.61 -12.62
C THR A 83 3.96 17.50 -12.42
N TYR A 84 4.41 16.46 -11.72
CA TYR A 84 5.83 16.25 -11.42
C TYR A 84 6.51 15.35 -12.46
N THR A 85 7.76 15.66 -12.80
CA THR A 85 8.68 14.71 -13.46
C THR A 85 10.12 14.89 -12.97
N ASP A 86 10.83 13.76 -12.92
CA ASP A 86 12.27 13.63 -12.67
C ASP A 86 13.03 13.15 -13.92
N LYS A 87 12.43 13.24 -15.11
CA LYS A 87 12.93 12.67 -16.37
C LYS A 87 13.22 13.75 -17.40
N MET A 88 14.43 13.74 -17.95
CA MET A 88 14.87 14.68 -18.98
C MET A 88 14.29 14.34 -20.37
N GLU A 89 13.66 13.17 -20.51
CA GLU A 89 12.89 12.72 -21.68
C GLU A 89 11.56 13.47 -21.79
N ASP A 90 10.96 13.86 -20.66
CA ASP A 90 9.69 14.60 -20.60
C ASP A 90 9.85 16.08 -21.01
N ILE A 91 11.10 16.57 -21.11
CA ILE A 91 11.46 17.92 -21.56
C ILE A 91 11.55 17.93 -23.11
N ASN A 92 10.40 17.69 -23.74
CA ASN A 92 10.24 17.66 -25.19
C ASN A 92 9.06 18.53 -25.65
N PRO A 93 9.02 19.00 -26.91
CA PRO A 93 7.99 19.93 -27.37
C PRO A 93 6.55 19.39 -27.29
N GLU A 94 6.30 18.09 -27.46
CA GLU A 94 4.96 17.54 -27.34
C GLU A 94 4.48 17.60 -25.88
N ASN A 95 5.27 17.11 -24.93
CA ASN A 95 4.87 17.10 -23.53
C ASN A 95 4.81 18.53 -22.95
N LEU A 96 5.78 19.39 -23.24
CA LEU A 96 5.77 20.79 -22.82
C LEU A 96 4.54 21.55 -23.34
N SER A 97 4.02 21.23 -24.54
CA SER A 97 2.85 21.90 -25.12
C SER A 97 1.57 21.80 -24.27
N LYS A 98 1.49 20.81 -23.36
CA LYS A 98 0.36 20.60 -22.44
C LYS A 98 0.27 21.66 -21.33
N TYR A 99 1.39 22.32 -21.00
CA TYR A 99 1.54 23.15 -19.80
C TYR A 99 1.65 24.64 -20.13
N ASP A 100 1.35 25.51 -19.17
CA ASP A 100 1.47 26.96 -19.23
C ASP A 100 2.81 27.50 -18.74
N GLY A 101 3.46 26.76 -17.83
CA GLY A 101 4.79 27.08 -17.34
C GLY A 101 5.58 25.84 -16.92
N LEU A 102 6.90 26.00 -16.91
CA LEU A 102 7.86 25.02 -16.42
C LEU A 102 8.48 25.54 -15.12
N LEU A 103 8.17 24.88 -14.00
CA LEU A 103 8.83 25.07 -12.71
C LEU A 103 10.04 24.13 -12.66
N ILE A 104 11.20 24.65 -12.25
CA ILE A 104 12.43 23.85 -12.09
C ILE A 104 12.91 23.98 -10.65
N TYR A 105 13.16 22.86 -9.98
CA TYR A 105 13.83 22.78 -8.68
C TYR A 105 14.68 21.50 -8.67
N ALA A 106 15.92 21.62 -9.15
CA ALA A 106 16.80 20.50 -9.47
C ALA A 106 18.27 20.95 -9.59
N ASN A 107 19.19 19.98 -9.59
CA ASN A 107 20.64 20.11 -9.79
C ASN A 107 21.14 19.40 -11.07
N TRP A 108 20.35 19.39 -12.16
CA TRP A 108 20.78 18.78 -13.42
C TRP A 108 21.98 19.51 -14.02
N ASP A 109 23.17 18.94 -13.89
CA ASP A 109 24.43 19.63 -14.26
C ASP A 109 24.52 20.01 -15.75
N THR A 110 23.99 19.15 -16.62
CA THR A 110 24.05 19.31 -18.07
C THR A 110 22.71 19.03 -18.74
N ILE A 111 22.51 19.65 -19.90
CA ILE A 111 21.37 19.44 -20.78
C ILE A 111 21.83 19.04 -22.19
N ALA A 112 21.07 18.17 -22.85
CA ALA A 112 21.30 17.83 -24.25
C ALA A 112 20.62 18.88 -25.17
N LYS A 113 21.20 19.12 -26.35
CA LYS A 113 20.77 20.18 -27.27
C LYS A 113 19.28 20.13 -27.67
N PRO A 114 18.60 18.97 -27.82
CA PRO A 114 17.16 18.93 -28.08
C PRO A 114 16.33 19.46 -26.91
N GLN A 115 16.60 19.02 -25.69
CA GLN A 115 15.94 19.47 -24.45
C GLN A 115 16.18 20.97 -24.21
N GLU A 116 17.42 21.44 -24.39
CA GLU A 116 17.78 22.86 -24.27
C GLU A 116 16.97 23.72 -25.23
N LYS A 117 16.87 23.30 -26.50
CA LYS A 117 16.04 23.97 -27.50
C LYS A 117 14.55 23.92 -27.11
N ALA A 118 14.07 22.79 -26.58
CA ALA A 118 12.68 22.64 -26.18
C ALA A 118 12.29 23.62 -25.05
N ILE A 119 13.15 23.83 -24.03
CA ILE A 119 12.91 24.84 -22.98
C ILE A 119 12.95 26.26 -23.58
N LEU A 120 13.98 26.59 -24.38
CA LEU A 120 14.15 27.91 -24.97
C LEU A 120 12.98 28.28 -25.90
N ASP A 121 12.58 27.37 -26.79
CA ASP A 121 11.41 27.52 -27.69
C ASP A 121 10.11 27.70 -26.89
N PHE A 122 9.91 26.90 -25.85
CA PHE A 122 8.71 26.94 -25.00
C PHE A 122 8.56 28.31 -24.35
N VAL A 123 9.59 28.82 -23.67
CA VAL A 123 9.57 30.15 -23.06
C VAL A 123 9.45 31.23 -24.15
N ALA A 124 10.26 31.17 -25.21
CA ALA A 124 10.23 32.16 -26.29
C ALA A 124 8.86 32.28 -26.97
N SER A 125 8.06 31.21 -27.02
CA SER A 125 6.70 31.19 -27.56
C SER A 125 5.70 32.04 -26.76
N GLY A 126 5.94 32.27 -25.47
CA GLY A 126 5.05 33.00 -24.55
C GLY A 126 4.71 32.27 -23.26
N LYS A 127 5.33 31.12 -22.97
CA LYS A 127 5.08 30.31 -21.77
C LYS A 127 5.99 30.72 -20.60
N GLY A 128 5.59 30.36 -19.38
CA GLY A 128 6.29 30.75 -18.16
C GLY A 128 7.50 29.87 -17.81
N LEU A 129 8.53 30.46 -17.21
CA LEU A 129 9.61 29.74 -16.54
C LEU A 129 9.66 30.14 -15.06
N ILE A 130 9.72 29.16 -14.16
CA ILE A 130 9.71 29.35 -12.72
C ILE A 130 10.88 28.55 -12.09
N PRO A 131 12.15 28.98 -12.25
CA PRO A 131 13.27 28.32 -11.59
C PRO A 131 13.29 28.73 -10.11
N VAL A 132 13.38 27.74 -9.23
CA VAL A 132 13.37 27.90 -7.77
C VAL A 132 14.71 27.45 -7.20
N HIS A 133 15.25 28.23 -6.28
CA HIS A 133 16.45 27.90 -5.51
C HIS A 133 17.63 27.44 -6.40
N CYS A 134 18.05 26.19 -6.27
CA CYS A 134 19.17 25.57 -6.94
C CYS A 134 19.06 25.50 -8.47
N ALA A 135 17.88 25.73 -9.05
CA ALA A 135 17.67 25.76 -10.49
C ALA A 135 18.47 26.85 -11.25
N SER A 136 19.06 27.83 -10.54
CA SER A 136 20.04 28.76 -11.12
C SER A 136 21.42 28.12 -11.41
N PHE A 137 21.70 26.94 -10.86
CA PHE A 137 22.90 26.15 -11.12
C PHE A 137 22.65 24.96 -12.06
N CYS A 138 21.41 24.71 -12.48
CA CYS A 138 21.09 23.77 -13.56
C CYS A 138 21.79 24.15 -14.89
N PHE A 139 22.02 23.12 -15.70
CA PHE A 139 22.38 23.18 -17.11
C PHE A 139 23.59 24.08 -17.40
N ARG A 140 24.69 23.91 -16.65
CA ARG A 140 25.89 24.76 -16.72
C ARG A 140 26.59 24.72 -18.09
N ASN A 141 26.29 23.71 -18.92
CA ASN A 141 26.72 23.63 -20.32
C ASN A 141 25.84 24.44 -21.30
N SER A 142 24.80 25.13 -20.84
CA SER A 142 23.95 26.03 -21.62
C SER A 142 24.10 27.50 -21.17
N PRO A 143 24.94 28.30 -21.86
CA PRO A 143 25.01 29.74 -21.61
C PRO A 143 23.68 30.47 -21.81
N GLU A 144 22.80 29.97 -22.69
CA GLU A 144 21.51 30.62 -22.97
C GLU A 144 20.48 30.36 -21.87
N TYR A 145 20.45 29.17 -21.27
CA TYR A 145 19.64 28.92 -20.06
C TYR A 145 20.07 29.83 -18.91
N VAL A 146 21.38 29.96 -18.67
CA VAL A 146 21.92 30.83 -17.60
C VAL A 146 21.53 32.30 -17.78
N LYS A 147 21.59 32.83 -19.01
CA LYS A 147 21.10 34.19 -19.33
C LYS A 147 19.58 34.32 -19.14
N MET A 148 18.82 33.28 -19.46
CA MET A 148 17.36 33.26 -19.34
C MET A 148 16.92 33.28 -17.86
N VAL A 149 17.58 32.50 -16.99
CA VAL A 149 17.33 32.54 -15.53
C VAL A 149 17.78 33.86 -14.92
N GLY A 150 18.93 34.40 -15.37
CA GLY A 150 19.42 35.72 -14.95
C GLY A 150 20.65 35.73 -14.05
N GLY A 151 21.24 34.57 -13.76
CA GLY A 151 22.40 34.43 -12.88
C GLY A 151 22.54 33.00 -12.36
N GLN A 152 23.65 32.71 -11.69
CA GLN A 152 23.91 31.42 -11.04
C GLN A 152 24.39 31.65 -9.61
N PHE A 153 24.00 30.82 -8.64
CA PHE A 153 24.66 30.84 -7.34
C PHE A 153 26.07 30.23 -7.42
N TRP A 154 26.98 30.67 -6.56
CA TRP A 154 28.33 30.09 -6.46
C TRP A 154 28.82 29.88 -5.02
N ARG A 155 28.26 30.63 -4.05
CA ARG A 155 28.48 30.43 -2.62
C ARG A 155 27.16 30.42 -1.87
N HIS A 156 27.06 29.53 -0.88
CA HIS A 156 25.85 29.26 -0.14
C HIS A 156 26.17 29.01 1.36
N ARG A 157 25.17 29.18 2.24
CA ARG A 157 25.14 28.69 3.64
C ARG A 157 23.75 28.88 4.26
N MET A 158 23.35 27.99 5.18
CA MET A 158 22.11 28.13 5.96
C MET A 158 22.11 29.39 6.84
N ASP A 159 20.95 30.04 6.94
CA ASP A 159 20.63 31.10 7.91
C ASP A 159 19.09 31.26 8.06
N THR A 160 18.63 32.11 8.97
CA THR A 160 17.26 32.64 8.94
C THR A 160 17.18 33.82 7.96
N ILE A 161 16.37 33.67 6.91
CA ILE A 161 16.24 34.61 5.80
C ILE A 161 14.88 35.31 5.82
N GLN A 162 14.92 36.64 5.92
CA GLN A 162 13.83 37.53 5.57
C GLN A 162 14.31 38.46 4.46
N THR A 163 13.56 38.51 3.36
CA THR A 163 13.85 39.44 2.26
C THR A 163 13.21 40.81 2.50
N LEU A 164 13.83 41.83 1.90
CA LEU A 164 13.31 43.19 1.78
C LEU A 164 12.76 43.34 0.36
N HIS A 165 11.45 43.64 0.24
CA HIS A 165 10.82 43.90 -1.04
C HIS A 165 11.25 45.28 -1.56
N VAL A 166 11.90 45.32 -2.73
CA VAL A 166 12.33 46.57 -3.38
C VAL A 166 11.31 47.08 -4.39
N GLN A 167 10.38 46.23 -4.84
CA GLN A 167 9.24 46.59 -5.68
C GLN A 167 7.93 45.99 -5.14
N PRO A 168 7.44 46.41 -3.96
CA PRO A 168 6.29 45.80 -3.29
C PRO A 168 4.99 45.84 -4.11
N ASP A 169 4.87 46.77 -5.07
CA ASP A 169 3.71 46.90 -5.95
C ASP A 169 3.84 46.10 -7.27
N HIS A 170 4.93 45.36 -7.48
CA HIS A 170 5.07 44.53 -8.68
C HIS A 170 4.10 43.32 -8.60
N PRO A 171 3.29 43.01 -9.64
CA PRO A 171 2.23 42.01 -9.53
C PRO A 171 2.66 40.61 -9.06
N ALA A 172 3.90 40.20 -9.34
CA ALA A 172 4.46 38.92 -8.88
C ALA A 172 4.76 38.85 -7.36
N ILE A 173 4.74 39.97 -6.63
CA ILE A 173 4.84 40.01 -5.16
C ILE A 173 3.83 40.95 -4.48
N MET A 174 2.87 41.51 -5.23
CA MET A 174 1.93 42.51 -4.69
C MET A 174 1.11 41.95 -3.52
N GLY A 175 1.11 42.69 -2.40
CA GLY A 175 0.41 42.32 -1.17
C GLY A 175 1.04 41.16 -0.39
N LEU A 176 2.21 40.65 -0.80
CA LEU A 176 2.94 39.60 -0.08
C LEU A 176 3.43 40.13 1.28
N LYS A 177 3.08 39.42 2.36
CA LYS A 177 3.55 39.74 3.72
C LYS A 177 5.00 39.26 3.89
N PRO A 178 5.90 40.04 4.51
CA PRO A 178 7.24 39.56 4.84
C PRO A 178 7.20 38.35 5.76
N PHE A 179 8.03 37.34 5.47
CA PHE A 179 8.15 36.10 6.24
C PHE A 179 9.61 35.75 6.55
N LYS A 180 9.82 34.82 7.48
CA LYS A 180 11.13 34.32 7.91
C LYS A 180 11.19 32.81 7.70
N ALA A 181 12.06 32.36 6.81
CA ALA A 181 12.37 30.94 6.65
C ALA A 181 13.81 30.66 7.12
N TYR A 182 14.03 29.51 7.76
CA TYR A 182 15.38 28.96 7.89
C TYR A 182 15.70 28.24 6.59
N ASP A 183 16.64 28.76 5.81
CA ASP A 183 16.83 28.43 4.40
C ASP A 183 18.28 28.75 3.99
N GLU A 184 18.65 28.46 2.74
CA GLU A 184 20.03 28.60 2.28
C GLU A 184 20.31 29.95 1.58
N THR A 185 21.19 30.76 2.18
CA THR A 185 21.57 32.08 1.65
C THR A 185 22.54 31.97 0.47
N TYR A 186 22.09 32.28 -0.74
CA TYR A 186 22.94 32.35 -1.94
C TYR A 186 23.65 33.69 -2.13
N LEU A 187 24.88 33.66 -2.67
CA LEU A 187 25.49 34.74 -3.46
C LEU A 187 25.55 34.31 -4.93
N HIS A 188 25.17 35.20 -5.84
CA HIS A 188 25.12 34.95 -7.27
C HIS A 188 26.27 35.61 -8.04
N GLU A 189 26.69 34.90 -9.10
CA GLU A 189 27.54 35.37 -10.19
C GLU A 189 26.73 35.43 -11.49
N LYS A 190 27.34 35.95 -12.57
CA LYS A 190 26.74 36.04 -13.92
C LYS A 190 25.36 36.74 -13.93
N LEU A 191 25.09 37.58 -12.92
CA LEU A 191 23.85 38.35 -12.81
C LEU A 191 23.67 39.22 -14.06
N GLN A 192 22.54 39.06 -14.73
CA GLN A 192 22.24 39.80 -15.96
C GLN A 192 21.76 41.23 -15.61
N PRO A 193 22.18 42.26 -16.35
CA PRO A 193 21.95 43.66 -15.97
C PRO A 193 20.48 44.10 -16.08
N ASP A 194 19.67 43.37 -16.84
CA ASP A 194 18.24 43.53 -17.05
C ASP A 194 17.39 42.67 -16.08
N ASN A 195 17.98 42.14 -15.00
CA ASN A 195 17.22 41.51 -13.91
C ASN A 195 16.31 42.51 -13.21
N ASN A 196 14.99 42.36 -13.37
CA ASN A 196 14.02 43.16 -12.61
C ASN A 196 13.89 42.62 -11.18
N VAL A 197 14.81 43.05 -10.30
CA VAL A 197 14.88 42.61 -8.89
C VAL A 197 13.66 43.08 -8.12
N LEU A 198 12.94 42.14 -7.50
CA LEU A 198 11.73 42.37 -6.72
C LEU A 198 12.00 42.35 -5.21
N ALA A 199 12.93 41.50 -4.77
CA ALA A 199 13.35 41.41 -3.38
C ALA A 199 14.84 41.08 -3.23
N VAL A 200 15.45 41.59 -2.16
CA VAL A 200 16.85 41.38 -1.78
C VAL A 200 16.95 40.80 -0.37
N ARG A 201 18.05 40.11 -0.04
CA ARG A 201 18.42 39.76 1.34
C ARG A 201 19.60 40.59 1.83
N GLU A 202 19.83 40.64 3.14
CA GLU A 202 21.09 41.11 3.72
C GLU A 202 22.24 40.12 3.41
N ILE A 203 23.44 40.64 3.10
CA ILE A 203 24.68 39.86 3.01
C ILE A 203 25.29 39.74 4.41
N LYS A 204 25.58 38.49 4.83
CA LYS A 204 26.04 38.21 6.20
C LYS A 204 27.54 38.46 6.37
N ALA A 205 27.99 38.68 7.61
CA ALA A 205 29.37 39.09 7.90
C ALA A 205 30.45 38.14 7.34
N ASP A 206 30.20 36.83 7.28
CA ASP A 206 31.11 35.85 6.70
C ASP A 206 31.17 35.91 5.15
N GLN A 207 30.11 36.43 4.52
CA GLN A 207 29.92 36.60 3.08
C GLN A 207 30.30 38.00 2.59
N ALA A 208 30.40 38.99 3.49
CA ALA A 208 30.72 40.37 3.14
C ALA A 208 32.10 40.51 2.48
N LYS A 209 33.07 39.67 2.86
CA LYS A 209 34.41 39.61 2.23
C LYS A 209 34.38 39.24 0.74
N ASP A 210 33.31 38.59 0.28
CA ASP A 210 33.15 38.10 -1.09
C ASP A 210 32.49 39.13 -2.01
N LYS A 211 31.79 40.11 -1.43
CA LYS A 211 31.21 41.28 -2.12
C LYS A 211 31.37 42.54 -1.23
N PRO A 212 32.60 43.04 -1.02
CA PRO A 212 32.91 44.05 0.01
C PRO A 212 32.10 45.35 -0.10
N ASP A 213 31.74 45.75 -1.32
CA ASP A 213 30.96 46.97 -1.60
C ASP A 213 29.44 46.77 -1.57
N GLN A 214 28.95 45.55 -1.26
CA GLN A 214 27.52 45.21 -1.30
C GLN A 214 27.02 44.77 0.08
N LYS A 215 25.94 45.39 0.55
CA LYS A 215 25.24 45.04 1.80
C LYS A 215 24.05 44.10 1.59
N THR A 216 23.57 44.00 0.35
CA THR A 216 22.38 43.24 0.00
C THR A 216 22.57 42.47 -1.31
N GLU A 217 21.95 41.30 -1.40
CA GLU A 217 22.03 40.38 -2.54
C GLU A 217 20.63 40.19 -3.16
N PRO A 218 20.48 40.24 -4.51
CA PRO A 218 19.24 39.88 -5.20
C PRO A 218 18.78 38.46 -4.83
N TYR A 219 17.51 38.32 -4.46
CA TYR A 219 16.96 37.07 -3.94
C TYR A 219 15.65 36.64 -4.59
N THR A 220 14.91 37.57 -5.19
CA THR A 220 13.77 37.29 -6.07
C THR A 220 13.75 38.32 -7.18
N TRP A 221 13.63 37.88 -8.43
CA TRP A 221 13.63 38.76 -9.60
C TRP A 221 12.78 38.22 -10.75
N THR A 222 12.55 39.06 -11.74
CA THR A 222 11.80 38.74 -12.95
C THR A 222 12.59 39.13 -14.21
N ARG A 223 12.34 38.40 -15.32
CA ARG A 223 12.93 38.61 -16.65
C ARG A 223 11.93 38.25 -17.75
N THR A 224 12.31 38.49 -19.00
CA THR A 224 11.61 38.01 -20.20
C THR A 224 12.57 37.31 -21.16
N HIS A 225 12.08 36.33 -21.92
CA HIS A 225 12.82 35.70 -23.03
C HIS A 225 11.85 35.42 -24.19
N GLY A 226 12.13 36.00 -25.36
CA GLY A 226 11.14 36.05 -26.45
C GLY A 226 9.85 36.72 -25.99
N LYS A 227 8.74 35.98 -25.98
CA LYS A 227 7.45 36.44 -25.40
C LYS A 227 7.21 35.96 -23.97
N GLY A 228 8.00 35.01 -23.47
CA GLY A 228 7.80 34.38 -22.17
C GLY A 228 8.33 35.23 -21.02
N ARG A 229 7.83 34.92 -19.82
CA ARG A 229 8.17 35.57 -18.56
C ARG A 229 8.88 34.58 -17.64
N ILE A 230 9.94 35.02 -16.99
CA ILE A 230 10.71 34.23 -16.03
C ILE A 230 10.57 34.86 -14.65
N PHE A 231 10.16 34.07 -13.66
CA PHE A 231 10.16 34.44 -12.24
C PHE A 231 11.13 33.54 -11.49
N TYR A 232 12.13 34.12 -10.82
CA TYR A 232 13.10 33.38 -10.01
C TYR A 232 13.01 33.80 -8.54
N THR A 233 13.13 32.84 -7.64
CA THR A 233 13.41 33.07 -6.21
C THR A 233 14.46 32.08 -5.71
N ALA A 234 15.35 32.55 -4.84
CA ALA A 234 16.41 31.73 -4.23
C ALA A 234 15.96 30.99 -2.96
N TYR A 235 14.76 31.27 -2.42
CA TYR A 235 14.13 30.47 -1.36
C TYR A 235 13.83 29.04 -1.83
N GLY A 236 13.98 28.05 -0.95
CA GLY A 236 13.45 26.70 -1.17
C GLY A 236 14.36 25.51 -0.81
N HIS A 237 15.51 25.69 -0.16
CA HIS A 237 16.38 24.56 0.25
C HIS A 237 15.71 23.69 1.32
N ASP A 238 15.28 24.34 2.41
CA ASP A 238 14.76 23.67 3.59
C ASP A 238 13.30 23.22 3.39
N GLU A 239 12.97 22.02 3.84
CA GLU A 239 11.63 21.45 3.66
C GLU A 239 10.53 22.23 4.38
N ARG A 240 10.89 22.98 5.43
CA ARG A 240 9.98 23.84 6.19
C ARG A 240 9.63 25.12 5.44
N THR A 241 10.47 25.57 4.50
CA THR A 241 10.14 26.73 3.62
C THR A 241 8.89 26.43 2.79
N TRP A 242 8.80 25.22 2.22
CA TRP A 242 7.69 24.80 1.36
C TRP A 242 6.34 24.76 2.11
N GLY A 243 6.37 24.59 3.43
CA GLY A 243 5.21 24.63 4.32
C GLY A 243 4.79 26.04 4.76
N GLN A 244 5.59 27.08 4.50
CA GLN A 244 5.26 28.44 4.93
C GLN A 244 4.22 29.11 4.02
N PRO A 245 3.12 29.67 4.56
CA PRO A 245 2.15 30.41 3.77
C PRO A 245 2.74 31.56 2.95
N GLY A 246 3.76 32.26 3.49
CA GLY A 246 4.45 33.33 2.77
C GLY A 246 5.21 32.86 1.53
N PHE A 247 5.83 31.67 1.58
CA PHE A 247 6.47 31.08 0.40
C PHE A 247 5.44 30.53 -0.59
N GLN A 248 4.35 29.94 -0.10
CA GLN A 248 3.25 29.45 -0.95
C GLN A 248 2.56 30.61 -1.70
N ASP A 249 2.30 31.74 -1.03
CA ASP A 249 1.76 32.95 -1.65
C ASP A 249 2.76 33.61 -2.63
N LEU A 250 4.06 33.55 -2.35
CA LEU A 250 5.13 33.98 -3.27
C LEU A 250 5.13 33.13 -4.55
N MET A 251 5.02 31.79 -4.40
CA MET A 251 4.99 30.86 -5.52
C MET A 251 3.72 31.01 -6.35
N GLU A 252 2.54 31.18 -5.74
CA GLU A 252 1.29 31.48 -6.45
C GLU A 252 1.44 32.72 -7.35
N LYS A 253 1.85 33.85 -6.77
CA LYS A 253 1.97 35.13 -7.48
C LYS A 253 3.04 35.08 -8.56
N GLY A 254 4.16 34.40 -8.30
CA GLY A 254 5.23 34.16 -9.27
C GLY A 254 4.75 33.33 -10.47
N ILE A 255 4.06 32.21 -10.22
CA ILE A 255 3.47 31.34 -11.25
C ILE A 255 2.44 32.11 -12.09
N LEU A 256 1.45 32.75 -11.45
CA LEU A 256 0.36 33.44 -12.16
C LEU A 256 0.83 34.67 -12.95
N TRP A 257 1.95 35.29 -12.55
CA TRP A 257 2.60 36.33 -13.36
C TRP A 257 3.38 35.74 -14.54
N ALA A 258 4.11 34.62 -14.33
CA ALA A 258 4.98 33.99 -15.32
C ALA A 258 4.21 33.32 -16.47
N VAL A 259 3.04 32.71 -16.22
CA VAL A 259 2.20 32.10 -17.29
C VAL A 259 1.56 33.11 -18.25
N GLY A 260 1.65 34.41 -17.96
CA GLY A 260 1.18 35.47 -18.84
C GLY A 260 -0.32 35.78 -18.72
N ASP A 261 -0.68 37.00 -19.14
CA ASP A 261 -2.00 37.58 -18.84
C ASP A 261 -3.17 36.84 -19.51
N ALA A 262 -2.92 36.13 -20.62
CA ALA A 262 -3.91 35.31 -21.29
C ALA A 262 -4.30 34.08 -20.46
N VAL A 263 -3.31 33.37 -19.90
CA VAL A 263 -3.54 32.23 -19.00
C VAL A 263 -4.11 32.72 -17.68
N LYS A 264 -3.56 33.81 -17.11
CA LYS A 264 -4.12 34.39 -15.88
C LYS A 264 -5.59 34.77 -16.05
N LYS A 265 -6.00 35.34 -17.19
CA LYS A 265 -7.42 35.64 -17.46
C LYS A 265 -8.31 34.39 -17.56
N GLN A 266 -7.79 33.26 -18.04
CA GLN A 266 -8.52 31.97 -18.06
C GLN A 266 -8.67 31.37 -16.66
N HIS A 267 -7.65 31.53 -15.83
CA HIS A 267 -7.64 31.14 -14.42
C HIS A 267 -8.57 32.01 -13.58
N ASP A 268 -8.47 33.34 -13.70
CA ASP A 268 -9.38 34.30 -13.05
C ASP A 268 -10.85 34.05 -13.44
N ALA A 269 -11.10 33.61 -14.67
CA ALA A 269 -12.43 33.25 -15.16
C ALA A 269 -12.95 31.88 -14.66
N LEU A 270 -12.10 31.02 -14.08
CA LEU A 270 -12.54 29.78 -13.41
C LEU A 270 -13.43 30.11 -12.22
N ASN A 271 -13.03 31.14 -11.45
CA ASN A 271 -13.71 31.67 -10.27
C ASN A 271 -14.45 30.57 -9.48
N PRO A 272 -13.71 29.58 -8.91
CA PRO A 272 -14.33 28.49 -8.17
C PRO A 272 -14.97 29.02 -6.88
N GLN A 273 -16.13 28.49 -6.52
CA GLN A 273 -16.81 28.87 -5.28
C GLN A 273 -15.88 28.70 -4.06
N PRO A 274 -15.67 29.74 -3.23
CA PRO A 274 -14.94 29.60 -1.99
C PRO A 274 -15.63 28.61 -1.03
N PHE A 275 -14.84 27.71 -0.45
CA PHE A 275 -15.34 26.78 0.57
C PHE A 275 -15.94 27.53 1.76
N THR A 276 -17.18 27.19 2.14
CA THR A 276 -17.84 27.74 3.33
C THR A 276 -17.90 26.68 4.42
N TYR A 277 -17.79 27.12 5.68
CA TYR A 277 -17.66 26.25 6.84
C TYR A 277 -18.64 26.62 7.96
N GLY A 278 -19.10 25.62 8.71
CA GLY A 278 -19.80 25.77 9.99
C GLY A 278 -19.26 24.80 11.03
N GLU A 279 -19.48 25.04 12.32
CA GLU A 279 -19.06 24.10 13.36
C GLU A 279 -19.86 22.78 13.29
N ALA A 280 -19.22 21.66 13.58
CA ALA A 280 -19.84 20.34 13.52
C ALA A 280 -19.24 19.37 14.55
N ARG A 281 -20.06 18.45 15.08
CA ARG A 281 -19.63 17.37 15.99
C ARG A 281 -18.88 16.28 15.23
N LEU A 282 -17.66 16.59 14.82
CA LEU A 282 -16.74 15.69 14.14
C LEU A 282 -15.80 15.00 15.14
N PRO A 283 -15.37 13.76 14.87
CA PRO A 283 -14.14 13.21 15.44
C PRO A 283 -12.93 14.11 15.16
N ASN A 284 -11.90 14.03 16.02
CA ASN A 284 -10.66 14.78 15.88
C ASN A 284 -9.45 13.85 16.04
N TYR A 285 -9.34 12.82 15.19
CA TYR A 285 -8.24 11.86 15.21
C TYR A 285 -6.89 12.56 14.92
N GLU A 286 -6.92 13.55 14.03
CA GLU A 286 -5.80 14.39 13.61
C GLU A 286 -5.34 15.39 14.69
N LYS A 287 -6.07 15.51 15.81
CA LYS A 287 -5.80 16.46 16.92
C LYS A 287 -5.67 17.93 16.46
N ARG A 288 -6.45 18.30 15.44
CA ARG A 288 -6.57 19.67 14.91
C ARG A 288 -7.01 20.64 16.03
N PRO A 289 -6.33 21.79 16.21
CA PRO A 289 -6.68 22.75 17.25
C PRO A 289 -7.98 23.50 16.93
N GLY A 290 -8.73 23.87 17.97
CA GLY A 290 -9.98 24.65 17.87
C GLY A 290 -11.24 23.81 17.60
N PRO A 291 -12.39 24.47 17.32
CA PRO A 291 -13.62 23.79 16.98
C PRO A 291 -13.48 23.04 15.64
N GLN A 292 -14.13 21.88 15.53
CA GLN A 292 -14.08 21.10 14.29
C GLN A 292 -15.12 21.62 13.29
N LEU A 293 -14.70 21.80 12.04
CA LEU A 293 -15.47 22.52 11.02
C LEU A 293 -15.98 21.61 9.91
N ARG A 294 -17.31 21.62 9.75
CA ARG A 294 -18.14 21.28 8.58
C ARG A 294 -17.81 22.07 7.31
N GLN A 295 -17.10 21.57 6.29
CA GLN A 295 -17.23 22.16 4.93
C GLN A 295 -18.64 21.89 4.39
N ASN A 296 -19.33 22.90 3.85
CA ASN A 296 -20.58 22.68 3.13
C ASN A 296 -20.31 22.01 1.75
N PRO A 297 -21.24 21.21 1.21
CA PRO A 297 -21.09 20.61 -0.12
C PRO A 297 -21.14 21.67 -1.22
N LEU A 298 -20.54 21.36 -2.37
CA LEU A 298 -20.60 22.14 -3.61
C LEU A 298 -21.50 21.42 -4.63
N SER A 299 -22.05 22.17 -5.60
CA SER A 299 -22.70 21.55 -6.77
C SER A 299 -21.66 20.78 -7.61
N PRO A 300 -22.08 19.83 -8.47
CA PRO A 300 -21.17 19.09 -9.35
C PRO A 300 -20.25 20.00 -10.16
N GLU A 301 -20.77 21.12 -10.70
CA GLU A 301 -20.01 22.07 -11.51
C GLU A 301 -18.92 22.79 -10.73
N GLU A 302 -19.20 23.27 -9.51
CA GLU A 302 -18.22 23.96 -8.68
C GLU A 302 -17.21 22.98 -8.07
N SER A 303 -17.65 21.76 -7.74
CA SER A 303 -16.76 20.69 -7.24
C SER A 303 -15.76 20.24 -8.31
N VAL A 304 -16.17 20.09 -9.57
CA VAL A 304 -15.27 19.76 -10.70
C VAL A 304 -14.18 20.82 -10.89
N LYS A 305 -14.44 22.11 -10.63
CA LYS A 305 -13.38 23.15 -10.66
C LYS A 305 -12.30 22.94 -9.58
N GLN A 306 -12.63 22.23 -8.49
CA GLN A 306 -11.73 21.93 -7.38
C GLN A 306 -10.96 20.61 -7.57
N ILE A 307 -11.13 19.91 -8.71
CA ILE A 307 -10.48 18.62 -8.99
C ILE A 307 -9.37 18.79 -10.05
N GLN A 308 -8.23 18.15 -9.81
CA GLN A 308 -7.14 17.96 -10.77
C GLN A 308 -7.24 16.57 -11.42
N VAL A 309 -7.09 16.53 -12.74
CA VAL A 309 -6.73 15.34 -13.54
C VAL A 309 -5.47 15.68 -14.36
N PRO A 310 -4.72 14.71 -14.93
CA PRO A 310 -3.51 15.03 -15.70
C PRO A 310 -3.83 15.90 -16.94
N ALA A 311 -2.91 16.79 -17.32
CA ALA A 311 -3.15 17.89 -18.25
C ALA A 311 -3.69 17.49 -19.65
N ASP A 312 -3.46 16.25 -20.10
CA ASP A 312 -3.97 15.68 -21.35
C ASP A 312 -5.30 14.90 -21.23
N PHE A 313 -6.00 15.00 -20.09
CA PHE A 313 -7.30 14.37 -19.83
C PHE A 313 -8.43 15.39 -19.59
N THR A 314 -9.68 14.98 -19.76
CA THR A 314 -10.90 15.67 -19.33
C THR A 314 -11.54 14.95 -18.15
N LEU A 315 -12.28 15.69 -17.32
CA LEU A 315 -13.15 15.19 -16.27
C LEU A 315 -14.58 15.62 -16.59
N GLU A 316 -15.48 14.65 -16.69
CA GLU A 316 -16.87 14.84 -17.08
C GLU A 316 -17.78 14.23 -16.01
N VAL A 317 -18.88 14.92 -15.67
CA VAL A 317 -19.91 14.37 -14.77
C VAL A 317 -20.96 13.67 -15.63
N PHE A 318 -21.02 12.34 -15.53
CA PHE A 318 -22.00 11.53 -16.28
C PHE A 318 -23.35 11.48 -15.55
N ALA A 319 -23.33 11.28 -14.24
CA ALA A 319 -24.51 11.24 -13.38
C ALA A 319 -24.17 11.76 -11.98
N HIS A 320 -25.14 12.34 -11.30
CA HIS A 320 -24.98 12.94 -9.97
C HIS A 320 -26.30 12.93 -9.19
N GLU A 321 -26.28 13.47 -7.97
CA GLU A 321 -27.48 13.66 -7.16
C GLU A 321 -28.50 14.64 -7.78
N PRO A 322 -29.82 14.40 -7.63
CA PRO A 322 -30.46 13.43 -6.74
C PRO A 322 -30.66 12.01 -7.34
N ASP A 323 -30.34 11.78 -8.61
CA ASP A 323 -30.63 10.50 -9.28
C ASP A 323 -29.66 9.39 -8.87
N VAL A 324 -28.36 9.70 -8.85
CA VAL A 324 -27.33 8.87 -8.22
C VAL A 324 -27.04 9.41 -6.80
N MET A 325 -26.95 8.51 -5.82
CA MET A 325 -26.60 8.84 -4.44
C MET A 325 -25.71 7.71 -3.91
N HIS A 326 -24.64 8.05 -3.18
CA HIS A 326 -23.78 7.12 -2.45
C HIS A 326 -23.41 5.81 -3.23
N PRO A 327 -22.86 5.91 -4.45
CA PRO A 327 -22.60 4.76 -5.32
C PRO A 327 -21.40 3.92 -4.84
N ILE A 328 -21.63 2.69 -4.36
CA ILE A 328 -20.58 1.82 -3.78
C ILE A 328 -19.85 0.95 -4.81
N ALA A 329 -20.51 0.62 -5.92
CA ALA A 329 -19.93 -0.13 -7.04
C ALA A 329 -20.66 0.20 -8.35
N MET A 330 -20.06 -0.15 -9.49
CA MET A 330 -20.70 -0.09 -10.81
C MET A 330 -20.23 -1.25 -11.69
N THR A 331 -20.88 -1.43 -12.84
CA THR A 331 -20.45 -2.31 -13.94
C THR A 331 -21.27 -2.00 -15.21
N TRP A 332 -21.05 -2.70 -16.34
CA TRP A 332 -21.87 -2.55 -17.56
C TRP A 332 -22.34 -3.89 -18.14
N ASP A 333 -23.51 -3.87 -18.77
CA ASP A 333 -24.06 -5.03 -19.51
C ASP A 333 -23.41 -5.21 -20.89
N GLU A 334 -23.72 -6.30 -21.58
CA GLU A 334 -23.26 -6.57 -22.95
C GLU A 334 -23.80 -5.59 -24.02
N ARG A 335 -24.62 -4.60 -23.65
CA ARG A 335 -25.09 -3.49 -24.49
C ARG A 335 -24.33 -2.19 -24.19
N GLY A 336 -23.43 -2.17 -23.20
CA GLY A 336 -22.66 -1.02 -22.77
C GLY A 336 -23.40 -0.04 -21.86
N ARG A 337 -24.53 -0.44 -21.26
CA ARG A 337 -25.32 0.39 -20.33
C ARG A 337 -24.73 0.34 -18.92
N LEU A 338 -24.68 1.47 -18.22
CA LEU A 338 -24.10 1.56 -16.87
C LEU A 338 -25.10 1.05 -15.83
N PHE A 339 -24.64 0.20 -14.92
CA PHE A 339 -25.36 -0.22 -13.72
C PHE A 339 -24.59 0.29 -12.50
N VAL A 340 -25.28 0.96 -11.58
CA VAL A 340 -24.72 1.58 -10.37
C VAL A 340 -25.41 1.00 -9.13
N LEU A 341 -24.60 0.57 -8.16
CA LEU A 341 -25.07 0.01 -6.89
C LEU A 341 -25.18 1.14 -5.86
N ILE A 342 -26.39 1.41 -5.39
CA ILE A 342 -26.74 2.53 -4.53
C ILE A 342 -27.02 2.01 -3.12
N THR A 343 -26.30 2.53 -2.10
CA THR A 343 -26.53 2.14 -0.70
C THR A 343 -26.86 3.31 0.22
N LYS A 344 -28.01 3.17 0.88
CA LYS A 344 -28.55 4.05 1.94
C LYS A 344 -28.54 3.35 3.30
N ASP A 345 -28.52 2.01 3.32
CA ASP A 345 -28.46 1.22 4.54
C ASP A 345 -27.04 1.05 5.10
N TYR A 346 -26.00 1.15 4.24
CA TYR A 346 -24.62 1.13 4.69
C TYR A 346 -24.29 2.38 5.51
N PRO A 347 -23.61 2.28 6.67
CA PRO A 347 -23.09 1.03 7.27
C PRO A 347 -24.04 0.38 8.27
N ASN A 348 -24.92 1.13 8.95
CA ASN A 348 -25.52 0.69 10.21
C ASN A 348 -26.93 0.08 10.10
N GLU A 349 -27.70 0.36 9.05
CA GLU A 349 -29.12 0.00 8.96
C GLU A 349 -29.35 -1.39 8.33
N ARG A 350 -28.54 -2.37 8.75
CA ARG A 350 -28.57 -3.75 8.21
C ARG A 350 -29.90 -4.45 8.52
N LYS A 351 -30.75 -4.64 7.52
CA LYS A 351 -32.06 -5.30 7.62
C LYS A 351 -31.97 -6.77 7.20
N GLU A 352 -32.75 -7.63 7.85
CA GLU A 352 -32.80 -9.07 7.51
C GLU A 352 -33.57 -9.32 6.20
N THR A 353 -34.58 -8.51 5.91
CA THR A 353 -35.36 -8.50 4.65
C THR A 353 -35.79 -7.06 4.32
N GLY A 354 -36.15 -6.79 3.06
CA GLY A 354 -36.79 -5.52 2.67
C GLY A 354 -35.93 -4.27 2.87
N GLY A 355 -34.65 -4.33 2.51
CA GLY A 355 -33.74 -3.18 2.61
C GLY A 355 -34.06 -2.04 1.62
N SER A 356 -33.39 -0.91 1.81
CA SER A 356 -33.65 0.33 1.06
C SER A 356 -32.63 0.62 -0.05
N ASP A 357 -31.71 -0.32 -0.29
CA ASP A 357 -30.66 -0.25 -1.30
C ASP A 357 -31.13 -0.84 -2.63
N TYR A 358 -30.52 -0.39 -3.73
CA TYR A 358 -31.00 -0.68 -5.08
C TYR A 358 -29.89 -0.62 -6.14
N ILE A 359 -30.18 -1.18 -7.31
CA ILE A 359 -29.36 -1.07 -8.52
C ILE A 359 -30.07 -0.12 -9.48
N LEU A 360 -29.36 0.90 -9.93
CA LEU A 360 -29.83 1.88 -10.90
C LEU A 360 -29.13 1.63 -12.25
N MET A 361 -29.90 1.44 -13.31
CA MET A 361 -29.39 1.47 -14.68
C MET A 361 -29.45 2.91 -15.20
N CYS A 362 -28.32 3.44 -15.67
CA CYS A 362 -28.15 4.80 -16.14
C CYS A 362 -27.86 4.79 -17.65
N GLU A 363 -28.65 5.52 -18.42
CA GLU A 363 -28.56 5.58 -19.88
C GLU A 363 -28.44 7.02 -20.39
N ASP A 364 -27.47 7.24 -21.27
CA ASP A 364 -27.37 8.41 -22.15
C ASP A 364 -28.17 8.10 -23.43
N THR A 365 -29.37 8.66 -23.57
CA THR A 365 -30.24 8.39 -24.72
C THR A 365 -30.08 9.46 -25.82
N ASN A 366 -29.68 10.68 -25.43
CA ASN A 366 -29.50 11.81 -26.34
C ASN A 366 -28.10 11.89 -26.99
N LYS A 367 -27.08 11.29 -26.37
CA LYS A 367 -25.65 11.19 -26.74
C LYS A 367 -24.83 12.45 -26.52
N ASP A 368 -25.12 13.22 -25.46
CA ASP A 368 -24.30 14.36 -25.02
C ASP A 368 -23.17 14.01 -24.04
N GLY A 369 -23.09 12.76 -23.59
CA GLY A 369 -22.10 12.28 -22.62
C GLY A 369 -22.59 12.27 -21.16
N LYS A 370 -23.90 12.41 -20.91
CA LYS A 370 -24.53 12.34 -19.59
C LYS A 370 -25.70 11.35 -19.57
N ALA A 371 -26.01 10.80 -18.40
CA ALA A 371 -27.23 10.05 -18.21
C ALA A 371 -28.45 10.99 -18.20
N ASP A 372 -29.44 10.68 -19.04
CA ASP A 372 -30.74 11.37 -19.09
C ASP A 372 -31.91 10.45 -18.68
N LYS A 373 -31.69 9.13 -18.63
CA LYS A 373 -32.66 8.13 -18.19
C LYS A 373 -32.08 7.28 -17.05
N PHE A 374 -32.85 7.15 -15.99
CA PHE A 374 -32.51 6.37 -14.79
C PHE A 374 -33.60 5.33 -14.50
N THR A 375 -33.24 4.06 -14.49
CA THR A 375 -34.18 2.93 -14.27
C THR A 375 -33.80 2.17 -13.00
N ARG A 376 -34.71 2.01 -12.05
CA ARG A 376 -34.50 1.13 -10.88
C ARG A 376 -34.61 -0.32 -11.35
N TRP A 377 -33.46 -0.94 -11.61
CA TRP A 377 -33.39 -2.30 -12.15
C TRP A 377 -33.64 -3.36 -11.08
N ALA A 378 -33.17 -3.15 -9.84
CA ALA A 378 -33.47 -4.04 -8.72
C ALA A 378 -33.53 -3.26 -7.39
N ASP A 379 -34.33 -3.73 -6.44
CA ASP A 379 -34.50 -3.13 -5.12
C ASP A 379 -34.58 -4.18 -3.98
N GLY A 380 -34.97 -3.71 -2.79
CA GLY A 380 -35.08 -4.55 -1.60
C GLY A 380 -33.74 -5.13 -1.14
N LEU A 381 -32.61 -4.47 -1.47
CA LEU A 381 -31.27 -4.85 -1.04
C LEU A 381 -30.94 -4.15 0.29
N SER A 382 -30.09 -4.76 1.12
CA SER A 382 -29.62 -4.19 2.39
C SER A 382 -28.12 -4.36 2.50
N ILE A 383 -27.36 -3.28 2.34
CA ILE A 383 -25.90 -3.25 2.38
C ILE A 383 -25.27 -4.20 1.32
N PRO A 384 -25.57 -4.03 0.02
CA PRO A 384 -24.84 -4.68 -1.06
C PRO A 384 -23.52 -3.93 -1.33
N THR A 385 -22.47 -4.64 -1.73
CA THR A 385 -21.08 -4.14 -1.69
C THR A 385 -20.27 -4.39 -2.97
N GLY A 386 -20.90 -4.97 -3.98
CA GLY A 386 -20.26 -5.35 -5.24
C GLY A 386 -21.22 -6.17 -6.10
N MET A 387 -21.07 -6.08 -7.42
CA MET A 387 -21.92 -6.80 -8.38
C MET A 387 -21.19 -7.11 -9.68
N VAL A 388 -21.59 -8.18 -10.37
CA VAL A 388 -21.01 -8.58 -11.66
C VAL A 388 -21.99 -9.38 -12.52
N PHE A 389 -21.93 -9.21 -13.84
CA PHE A 389 -22.78 -9.94 -14.78
C PHE A 389 -22.34 -11.40 -14.97
N ALA A 390 -23.29 -12.34 -14.83
CA ALA A 390 -23.13 -13.76 -15.13
C ALA A 390 -24.50 -14.44 -15.33
N ASN A 391 -24.56 -15.54 -16.08
CA ASN A 391 -25.76 -16.36 -16.34
C ASN A 391 -26.98 -15.57 -16.84
N GLY A 392 -26.75 -14.46 -17.54
CA GLY A 392 -27.79 -13.52 -17.98
C GLY A 392 -28.49 -12.78 -16.83
N GLY A 393 -27.77 -12.45 -15.76
CA GLY A 393 -28.23 -11.62 -14.65
C GLY A 393 -27.03 -11.00 -13.90
N LEU A 394 -27.29 -10.37 -12.75
CA LEU A 394 -26.27 -9.82 -11.85
C LEU A 394 -26.10 -10.69 -10.61
N ILE A 395 -24.87 -11.08 -10.31
CA ILE A 395 -24.49 -11.65 -9.01
C ILE A 395 -24.08 -10.48 -8.11
N VAL A 396 -24.58 -10.45 -6.86
CA VAL A 396 -24.42 -9.32 -5.93
C VAL A 396 -23.94 -9.81 -4.56
N SER A 397 -22.88 -9.21 -4.03
CA SER A 397 -22.41 -9.48 -2.67
C SER A 397 -23.23 -8.67 -1.66
N GLN A 398 -23.93 -9.35 -0.74
CA GLN A 398 -24.76 -8.71 0.29
C GLN A 398 -24.75 -9.57 1.56
N ALA A 399 -23.78 -9.33 2.45
CA ALA A 399 -23.52 -10.20 3.60
C ALA A 399 -24.78 -10.43 4.48
N PRO A 400 -25.09 -11.68 4.89
CA PRO A 400 -24.23 -12.86 4.85
C PRO A 400 -24.29 -13.67 3.53
N HIS A 401 -25.05 -13.20 2.54
CA HIS A 401 -25.40 -13.92 1.31
C HIS A 401 -24.56 -13.51 0.10
N MET A 402 -24.45 -14.41 -0.86
CA MET A 402 -24.19 -14.09 -2.27
C MET A 402 -25.51 -14.24 -3.02
N LEU A 403 -25.98 -13.17 -3.67
CA LEU A 403 -27.26 -13.13 -4.36
C LEU A 403 -27.08 -13.26 -5.87
N PHE A 404 -28.11 -13.74 -6.55
CA PHE A 404 -28.29 -13.68 -8.00
C PHE A 404 -29.62 -12.99 -8.30
N LEU A 405 -29.56 -11.94 -9.11
CA LEU A 405 -30.67 -11.11 -9.55
C LEU A 405 -30.81 -11.24 -11.07
N LYS A 406 -32.03 -11.33 -11.59
CA LYS A 406 -32.25 -11.46 -13.03
C LYS A 406 -33.59 -10.90 -13.50
N ASP A 407 -33.56 -10.27 -14.68
CA ASP A 407 -34.68 -9.97 -15.58
C ASP A 407 -34.97 -11.19 -16.48
N THR A 408 -36.22 -11.65 -16.54
CA THR A 408 -36.63 -12.81 -17.36
C THR A 408 -37.67 -12.51 -18.44
N ASP A 409 -38.28 -11.31 -18.46
CA ASP A 409 -39.27 -10.92 -19.48
C ASP A 409 -38.83 -9.77 -20.41
N GLY A 410 -37.78 -9.03 -20.03
CA GLY A 410 -37.16 -7.97 -20.82
C GLY A 410 -37.65 -6.55 -20.51
N ASP A 411 -38.32 -6.31 -19.38
CA ASP A 411 -38.81 -4.97 -18.99
C ASP A 411 -37.73 -4.03 -18.38
N ASP A 412 -36.47 -4.47 -18.37
CA ASP A 412 -35.31 -3.86 -17.73
C ASP A 412 -35.46 -3.75 -16.19
N LYS A 413 -36.03 -4.79 -15.54
CA LYS A 413 -36.02 -4.99 -14.07
C LYS A 413 -35.83 -6.45 -13.68
N ALA A 414 -35.29 -6.68 -12.48
CA ALA A 414 -35.05 -7.99 -11.93
C ALA A 414 -36.30 -8.57 -11.22
N ASP A 415 -37.04 -9.44 -11.90
CA ASP A 415 -38.11 -10.26 -11.31
C ASP A 415 -37.59 -11.37 -10.36
N THR A 416 -36.36 -11.85 -10.61
CA THR A 416 -35.80 -13.05 -9.97
C THR A 416 -34.75 -12.66 -8.94
N LYS A 417 -34.88 -13.19 -7.71
CA LYS A 417 -33.92 -13.01 -6.61
C LYS A 417 -33.64 -14.35 -5.91
N LYS A 418 -32.44 -14.88 -6.09
CA LYS A 418 -31.98 -16.18 -5.55
C LYS A 418 -30.77 -15.99 -4.63
N ILE A 419 -30.71 -16.69 -3.50
CA ILE A 419 -29.46 -16.87 -2.73
C ILE A 419 -28.64 -17.98 -3.40
N LEU A 420 -27.40 -17.69 -3.79
CA LEU A 420 -26.46 -18.70 -4.29
C LEU A 420 -25.86 -19.51 -3.14
N PHE A 421 -25.35 -18.81 -2.11
CA PHE A 421 -24.85 -19.40 -0.87
C PHE A 421 -24.80 -18.35 0.26
N THR A 422 -24.53 -18.81 1.47
CA THR A 422 -24.51 -18.01 2.71
C THR A 422 -23.28 -18.37 3.54
N GLY A 423 -22.67 -17.38 4.19
CA GLY A 423 -21.59 -17.59 5.15
C GLY A 423 -20.65 -16.42 5.38
N PHE A 424 -20.83 -15.28 4.69
CA PHE A 424 -20.02 -14.09 4.95
C PHE A 424 -20.35 -13.47 6.31
N GLY A 425 -19.32 -13.00 7.03
CA GLY A 425 -19.53 -12.32 8.31
C GLY A 425 -20.24 -10.98 8.17
N THR A 426 -21.08 -10.64 9.15
CA THR A 426 -21.89 -9.42 9.21
C THR A 426 -21.62 -8.55 10.44
N PHE A 427 -20.64 -8.94 11.27
CA PHE A 427 -20.35 -8.27 12.55
C PHE A 427 -19.64 -6.92 12.37
N ASP A 428 -18.96 -6.72 11.25
CA ASP A 428 -18.56 -5.41 10.75
C ASP A 428 -18.91 -5.33 9.25
N THR A 429 -19.60 -4.26 8.87
CA THR A 429 -20.14 -4.07 7.51
C THR A 429 -19.15 -3.45 6.53
N HIS A 430 -18.06 -2.81 6.97
CA HIS A 430 -16.96 -2.44 6.07
C HIS A 430 -15.98 -3.60 5.84
N ALA A 431 -16.03 -4.66 6.64
CA ALA A 431 -15.14 -5.80 6.49
C ALA A 431 -15.73 -6.98 5.69
N GLY A 432 -16.85 -6.77 5.00
CA GLY A 432 -17.59 -7.76 4.22
C GLY A 432 -16.94 -8.17 2.88
N PRO A 433 -17.62 -9.00 2.07
CA PRO A 433 -17.23 -9.29 0.69
C PRO A 433 -17.41 -8.05 -0.19
N SER A 434 -16.59 -7.86 -1.22
CA SER A 434 -16.70 -6.74 -2.18
C SER A 434 -16.01 -7.07 -3.51
N ASN A 435 -16.04 -6.10 -4.44
CA ASN A 435 -15.22 -6.06 -5.66
C ASN A 435 -15.30 -7.36 -6.50
N LEU A 436 -16.50 -7.68 -6.99
CA LEU A 436 -16.76 -8.90 -7.76
C LEU A 436 -16.34 -8.76 -9.22
N HIS A 437 -15.69 -9.79 -9.76
CA HIS A 437 -15.24 -9.86 -11.16
C HIS A 437 -15.55 -11.21 -11.80
N TYR A 438 -15.88 -11.22 -13.10
CA TYR A 438 -15.90 -12.46 -13.87
C TYR A 438 -14.44 -12.79 -14.22
N GLY A 439 -13.98 -13.99 -13.88
CA GLY A 439 -12.60 -14.41 -14.01
C GLY A 439 -12.27 -14.94 -15.40
N PHE A 440 -11.00 -14.83 -15.79
CA PHE A 440 -10.48 -15.45 -17.02
C PHE A 440 -10.73 -16.97 -17.04
N ASP A 441 -10.82 -17.63 -15.89
CA ASP A 441 -11.11 -19.06 -15.71
C ASP A 441 -12.60 -19.42 -15.76
N ASN A 442 -13.49 -18.44 -16.02
CA ASN A 442 -14.96 -18.58 -16.02
C ASN A 442 -15.57 -18.84 -14.62
N TRP A 443 -14.85 -18.49 -13.55
CA TRP A 443 -15.40 -18.39 -12.19
C TRP A 443 -15.74 -16.93 -11.87
N VAL A 444 -16.56 -16.67 -10.84
CA VAL A 444 -16.66 -15.33 -10.25
C VAL A 444 -15.62 -15.20 -9.14
N TRP A 445 -14.88 -14.10 -9.14
CA TRP A 445 -13.86 -13.77 -8.16
C TRP A 445 -14.31 -12.57 -7.31
N GLY A 446 -13.69 -12.41 -6.14
CA GLY A 446 -13.86 -11.23 -5.29
C GLY A 446 -12.93 -11.24 -4.09
N CYS A 447 -13.04 -10.22 -3.25
CA CYS A 447 -12.28 -10.11 -2.02
C CYS A 447 -13.18 -9.90 -0.79
N VAL A 448 -12.66 -10.20 0.40
CA VAL A 448 -13.37 -10.05 1.67
C VAL A 448 -12.44 -9.46 2.73
N GLY A 449 -12.95 -8.56 3.54
CA GLY A 449 -12.26 -8.07 4.74
C GLY A 449 -12.28 -9.07 5.89
N TYR A 450 -11.94 -8.60 7.09
CA TYR A 450 -11.79 -9.47 8.27
C TYR A 450 -13.12 -10.02 8.84
N SER A 451 -14.29 -9.60 8.34
CA SER A 451 -15.55 -10.32 8.61
C SER A 451 -15.54 -11.72 8.00
N GLY A 452 -14.79 -11.91 6.90
CA GLY A 452 -14.43 -13.22 6.36
C GLY A 452 -15.61 -14.10 5.95
N PHE A 453 -15.37 -15.41 5.94
CA PHE A 453 -16.36 -16.43 5.59
C PHE A 453 -16.34 -17.61 6.57
N ARG A 454 -17.53 -18.13 6.89
CA ARG A 454 -17.76 -19.40 7.59
C ARG A 454 -19.10 -19.99 7.15
N GLY A 455 -19.07 -21.00 6.28
CA GLY A 455 -20.28 -21.61 5.73
C GLY A 455 -20.05 -22.96 5.06
N LYS A 456 -21.07 -23.47 4.38
CA LYS A 456 -20.98 -24.61 3.44
C LYS A 456 -21.35 -24.11 2.04
N VAL A 457 -20.64 -24.59 1.02
CA VAL A 457 -20.94 -24.33 -0.39
C VAL A 457 -20.72 -25.63 -1.16
N GLY A 458 -21.64 -25.99 -2.05
CA GLY A 458 -21.56 -27.24 -2.80
C GLY A 458 -21.47 -28.47 -1.89
N GLN A 459 -20.45 -29.30 -2.16
CA GLN A 459 -20.14 -30.51 -1.40
C GLN A 459 -19.17 -30.29 -0.21
N ALA A 460 -18.74 -29.05 0.06
CA ALA A 460 -17.75 -28.79 1.10
C ALA A 460 -18.33 -28.90 2.52
N ASP A 461 -17.75 -29.76 3.36
CA ASP A 461 -18.20 -30.02 4.74
C ASP A 461 -18.28 -28.76 5.60
N SER A 462 -17.28 -27.89 5.52
CA SER A 462 -17.35 -26.48 5.92
C SER A 462 -16.10 -25.75 5.43
N LEU A 463 -16.25 -24.52 4.96
CA LEU A 463 -15.15 -23.65 4.59
C LEU A 463 -15.10 -22.44 5.53
N ARG A 464 -13.89 -22.06 5.96
CA ARG A 464 -13.65 -20.93 6.87
C ARG A 464 -12.36 -20.21 6.52
N PHE A 465 -12.43 -18.89 6.31
CA PHE A 465 -11.28 -18.01 6.11
C PHE A 465 -11.57 -16.60 6.65
N GLY A 466 -10.51 -15.83 6.93
CA GLY A 466 -10.60 -14.42 7.32
C GLY A 466 -10.59 -13.51 6.09
N GLN A 467 -9.86 -12.40 6.16
CA GLN A 467 -9.59 -11.53 5.02
C GLN A 467 -8.81 -12.28 3.91
N ALA A 468 -9.29 -12.18 2.67
CA ALA A 468 -8.84 -13.03 1.58
C ALA A 468 -9.27 -12.54 0.19
N PHE A 469 -8.64 -13.11 -0.85
CA PHE A 469 -9.28 -13.28 -2.16
C PHE A 469 -9.98 -14.66 -2.20
N PHE A 470 -11.11 -14.73 -2.91
CA PHE A 470 -11.87 -15.97 -3.12
C PHE A 470 -12.43 -16.04 -4.55
N ARG A 471 -12.81 -17.25 -4.98
CA ARG A 471 -13.56 -17.46 -6.23
C ARG A 471 -14.66 -18.52 -6.07
N PHE A 472 -15.75 -18.40 -6.80
CA PHE A 472 -16.88 -19.34 -6.79
C PHE A 472 -17.44 -19.58 -8.20
N LYS A 473 -18.12 -20.71 -8.39
CA LYS A 473 -18.81 -21.00 -9.66
C LYS A 473 -20.00 -20.05 -9.86
N PRO A 474 -20.28 -19.55 -11.07
CA PRO A 474 -21.37 -18.58 -11.31
C PRO A 474 -22.79 -19.05 -10.92
N ASP A 475 -22.99 -20.34 -10.66
CA ASP A 475 -24.26 -20.94 -10.20
C ASP A 475 -24.34 -21.13 -8.67
N GLY A 476 -23.24 -20.87 -7.94
CA GLY A 476 -23.09 -21.10 -6.50
C GLY A 476 -22.65 -22.52 -6.10
N SER A 477 -22.29 -23.39 -7.06
CA SER A 477 -22.01 -24.82 -6.79
C SER A 477 -20.70 -25.11 -6.05
N GLU A 478 -19.74 -24.17 -6.02
CA GLU A 478 -18.39 -24.38 -5.47
C GLU A 478 -17.79 -23.02 -5.06
N LEU A 479 -16.98 -22.98 -4.00
CA LEU A 479 -16.27 -21.79 -3.49
C LEU A 479 -14.86 -22.19 -3.02
N GLU A 480 -13.84 -21.47 -3.47
CA GLU A 480 -12.43 -21.67 -3.13
C GLU A 480 -11.85 -20.43 -2.41
N TRP A 481 -11.13 -20.68 -1.31
CA TRP A 481 -10.28 -19.70 -0.64
C TRP A 481 -8.93 -19.64 -1.34
N ILE A 482 -8.62 -18.50 -1.97
CA ILE A 482 -7.49 -18.41 -2.91
C ILE A 482 -6.20 -17.94 -2.24
N THR A 483 -6.23 -16.92 -1.37
CA THR A 483 -5.06 -16.45 -0.62
C THR A 483 -5.51 -15.57 0.56
N SER A 484 -4.69 -15.48 1.61
CA SER A 484 -4.91 -14.51 2.69
C SER A 484 -4.33 -13.14 2.36
N THR A 485 -4.95 -12.10 2.88
CA THR A 485 -4.48 -10.70 2.81
C THR A 485 -4.12 -10.17 4.21
N SER A 486 -3.57 -8.95 4.30
CA SER A 486 -3.11 -8.34 5.56
C SER A 486 -4.24 -7.83 6.46
N ASN A 487 -5.25 -7.18 5.89
CA ASN A 487 -6.28 -6.43 6.61
C ASN A 487 -7.61 -6.40 5.81
N ASN A 488 -8.57 -5.55 6.21
CA ASN A 488 -9.74 -5.22 5.42
C ASN A 488 -9.41 -4.99 3.93
N THR A 489 -10.01 -5.79 3.03
CA THR A 489 -9.62 -5.89 1.62
C THR A 489 -10.78 -5.42 0.74
N TRP A 490 -10.52 -4.38 -0.07
CA TRP A 490 -11.50 -3.74 -0.97
C TRP A 490 -11.03 -3.59 -2.42
N GLY A 491 -9.75 -3.80 -2.69
CA GLY A 491 -9.26 -3.93 -4.06
C GLY A 491 -9.19 -5.38 -4.50
N PHE A 492 -9.66 -5.62 -5.70
CA PHE A 492 -9.38 -6.80 -6.51
C PHE A 492 -9.23 -6.34 -7.96
N GLY A 493 -8.49 -7.09 -8.78
CA GLY A 493 -8.37 -6.82 -10.21
C GLY A 493 -7.47 -7.82 -10.95
N PHE A 494 -7.61 -7.87 -12.27
CA PHE A 494 -6.76 -8.67 -13.17
C PHE A 494 -5.98 -7.78 -14.13
N ASN A 495 -4.79 -8.24 -14.53
CA ASN A 495 -4.15 -7.77 -15.76
C ASN A 495 -4.70 -8.53 -16.99
N GLU A 496 -4.44 -8.04 -18.21
CA GLU A 496 -4.90 -8.63 -19.48
C GLU A 496 -4.32 -10.02 -19.81
N THR A 497 -3.51 -10.60 -18.91
CA THR A 497 -3.04 -12.00 -18.99
C THR A 497 -3.52 -12.86 -17.83
N GLY A 498 -4.43 -12.37 -16.99
CA GLY A 498 -5.00 -13.11 -15.86
C GLY A 498 -4.07 -13.30 -14.66
N ASP A 499 -3.09 -12.41 -14.46
CA ASP A 499 -2.42 -12.30 -13.15
C ASP A 499 -3.33 -11.55 -12.15
N VAL A 500 -3.26 -11.90 -10.86
CA VAL A 500 -4.24 -11.51 -9.84
C VAL A 500 -3.66 -10.49 -8.86
N PHE A 501 -4.39 -9.38 -8.68
CA PHE A 501 -4.00 -8.24 -7.85
C PHE A 501 -5.15 -7.76 -6.96
N GLY A 502 -4.85 -6.84 -6.05
CA GLY A 502 -5.83 -6.18 -5.17
C GLY A 502 -5.19 -5.12 -4.27
N SER A 503 -5.91 -4.70 -3.24
CA SER A 503 -5.43 -3.75 -2.23
C SER A 503 -6.19 -3.90 -0.91
N THR A 504 -5.55 -3.48 0.19
CA THR A 504 -6.14 -3.48 1.53
C THR A 504 -5.96 -2.15 2.24
N ALA A 505 -6.86 -1.88 3.17
CA ALA A 505 -6.75 -0.77 4.12
C ALA A 505 -5.43 -0.81 4.91
N ASN A 506 -5.04 0.36 5.42
CA ASN A 506 -3.85 0.62 6.21
C ASN A 506 -2.53 0.36 5.43
N ASN A 507 -2.21 1.29 4.53
CA ASN A 507 -0.92 1.36 3.83
C ASN A 507 -0.58 0.09 3.03
N SER A 508 -1.54 -0.45 2.26
CA SER A 508 -1.36 -1.61 1.35
C SER A 508 -2.13 -1.41 0.03
N HIS A 509 -1.81 -0.32 -0.69
CA HIS A 509 -2.47 0.07 -1.94
C HIS A 509 -2.14 -0.83 -3.14
N GLY A 510 -1.14 -1.71 -3.03
CA GLY A 510 -0.93 -2.78 -3.98
C GLY A 510 -0.73 -4.14 -3.31
N TRP A 511 -1.33 -5.18 -3.89
CA TRP A 511 -1.24 -6.57 -3.46
C TRP A 511 -1.21 -7.48 -4.69
N TYR A 512 -0.36 -8.50 -4.69
CA TYR A 512 -0.19 -9.43 -5.82
C TYR A 512 -0.15 -10.89 -5.34
N MET A 513 -0.80 -11.78 -6.07
CA MET A 513 -0.79 -13.23 -5.83
C MET A 513 -0.19 -14.01 -7.00
N ALA A 514 0.91 -14.73 -6.73
CA ALA A 514 1.54 -15.65 -7.68
C ALA A 514 1.07 -17.10 -7.53
N ILE A 515 0.72 -17.54 -6.32
CA ILE A 515 0.45 -18.97 -6.01
C ILE A 515 -0.85 -19.11 -5.19
N PRO A 516 -1.93 -19.70 -5.75
CA PRO A 516 -3.14 -20.04 -5.00
C PRO A 516 -2.89 -21.02 -3.84
N HIS A 517 -3.65 -20.88 -2.75
CA HIS A 517 -3.44 -21.62 -1.50
C HIS A 517 -3.42 -23.15 -1.66
N ARG A 518 -4.22 -23.68 -2.60
CA ARG A 518 -4.33 -25.13 -2.88
C ARG A 518 -3.02 -25.82 -3.30
N TYR A 519 -1.98 -25.08 -3.68
CA TYR A 519 -0.66 -25.67 -3.98
C TYR A 519 0.23 -25.85 -2.73
N PHE A 520 -0.07 -25.17 -1.62
CA PHE A 520 0.74 -25.23 -0.39
C PHE A 520 0.31 -26.39 0.51
N ASN A 521 1.12 -27.45 0.56
CA ASN A 521 0.93 -28.60 1.46
C ASN A 521 1.32 -28.26 2.91
N SER A 522 0.66 -27.27 3.51
CA SER A 522 0.97 -26.72 4.84
C SER A 522 -0.29 -26.30 5.60
N ALA A 523 -0.18 -26.20 6.94
CA ALA A 523 -1.26 -25.69 7.77
C ALA A 523 -1.61 -24.22 7.43
N PRO A 524 -2.88 -23.78 7.55
CA PRO A 524 -3.30 -22.42 7.28
C PRO A 524 -2.45 -21.36 8.00
N GLY A 525 -1.98 -20.36 7.26
CA GLY A 525 -1.18 -19.25 7.79
C GLY A 525 0.33 -19.51 7.93
N VAL A 526 0.84 -20.72 7.60
CA VAL A 526 2.29 -21.02 7.60
C VAL A 526 2.97 -20.54 6.32
N ASN A 527 2.23 -20.56 5.21
CA ASN A 527 2.62 -20.01 3.92
C ASN A 527 1.49 -19.17 3.35
N ASN A 528 1.81 -18.28 2.42
CA ASN A 528 0.84 -17.55 1.62
C ASN A 528 1.51 -17.17 0.29
N GLY A 529 0.82 -17.41 -0.83
CA GLY A 529 1.34 -17.12 -2.18
C GLY A 529 1.05 -15.71 -2.69
N SER A 530 0.82 -14.75 -1.79
CA SER A 530 0.61 -13.34 -2.09
C SER A 530 1.24 -12.41 -1.05
N ARG A 531 1.50 -11.16 -1.46
CA ARG A 531 2.08 -10.09 -0.62
C ARG A 531 1.59 -8.71 -1.05
N GLY A 532 1.73 -7.71 -0.18
CA GLY A 532 1.67 -6.31 -0.56
C GLY A 532 2.86 -5.90 -1.44
N THR A 533 2.64 -5.09 -2.47
CA THR A 533 3.64 -4.74 -3.50
C THR A 533 4.42 -3.45 -3.20
N ASP A 534 4.02 -2.72 -2.16
CA ASP A 534 4.23 -1.27 -2.08
C ASP A 534 5.68 -0.84 -1.84
N SER A 535 6.12 0.10 -2.68
CA SER A 535 7.42 0.78 -2.64
C SER A 535 7.40 2.04 -1.79
N HIS A 536 6.30 2.81 -1.87
CA HIS A 536 5.97 3.98 -1.05
C HIS A 536 4.68 3.70 -0.25
N LYS A 537 4.38 4.54 0.76
CA LYS A 537 3.16 4.40 1.59
C LYS A 537 2.37 5.70 1.75
N ASP A 538 2.96 6.83 1.36
CA ASP A 538 2.39 8.17 1.43
C ASP A 538 1.51 8.49 0.21
N MET A 539 0.42 9.22 0.46
CA MET A 539 -0.52 9.70 -0.56
C MET A 539 -0.20 11.13 -1.00
N LYS A 540 -0.73 11.55 -2.16
CA LYS A 540 -0.44 12.87 -2.79
C LYS A 540 -1.70 13.75 -2.92
N PRO A 541 -2.37 14.14 -1.83
CA PRO A 541 -3.58 14.97 -1.90
C PRO A 541 -3.26 16.41 -2.38
N ILE A 542 -4.23 17.08 -3.02
CA ILE A 542 -4.13 18.50 -3.42
C ILE A 542 -4.77 19.46 -2.41
N THR A 543 -4.93 19.01 -1.15
CA THR A 543 -5.45 19.78 -0.02
C THR A 543 -4.91 19.24 1.31
N PRO A 544 -4.63 20.08 2.33
CA PRO A 544 -4.29 19.62 3.68
C PRO A 544 -5.52 19.17 4.50
N ARG A 545 -6.72 19.17 3.90
CA ARG A 545 -8.01 18.98 4.58
C ARG A 545 -8.57 17.54 4.56
N VAL A 546 -7.74 16.57 4.21
CA VAL A 546 -8.00 15.11 4.31
C VAL A 546 -8.60 14.68 5.66
N ARG A 547 -9.28 13.54 5.74
CA ARG A 547 -9.83 13.00 7.01
C ARG A 547 -9.49 11.54 7.25
N GLN A 548 -8.60 11.29 8.20
CA GLN A 548 -8.03 9.96 8.48
C GLN A 548 -8.25 9.53 9.92
N VAL A 549 -8.37 8.23 10.14
CA VAL A 549 -8.52 7.62 11.48
C VAL A 549 -7.20 7.05 12.01
N ASP A 550 -6.38 6.56 11.08
CA ASP A 550 -5.02 6.08 11.24
C ASP A 550 -4.24 6.30 9.93
N VAL A 551 -2.97 5.87 9.90
CA VAL A 551 -2.00 6.03 8.79
C VAL A 551 -1.92 7.45 8.20
N PHE A 552 -1.96 8.48 9.06
CA PHE A 552 -1.89 9.89 8.66
C PHE A 552 -0.81 10.18 7.60
N GLY A 553 -1.21 10.75 6.47
CA GLY A 553 -0.35 11.02 5.30
C GLY A 553 -0.20 9.84 4.32
N GLY A 554 -0.69 8.65 4.66
CA GLY A 554 -0.74 7.45 3.82
C GLY A 554 -2.16 7.01 3.46
N PHE A 555 -2.30 5.76 3.02
CA PHE A 555 -3.54 5.19 2.48
C PHE A 555 -4.35 4.46 3.56
N THR A 556 -5.38 5.12 4.10
CA THR A 556 -6.26 4.52 5.12
C THR A 556 -7.13 3.39 4.55
N ALA A 557 -7.79 3.60 3.41
CA ALA A 557 -8.79 2.68 2.88
C ALA A 557 -8.29 1.85 1.67
N ALA A 558 -7.59 2.48 0.72
CA ALA A 558 -7.11 1.88 -0.53
C ALA A 558 -8.11 0.91 -1.21
N ALA A 559 -9.24 1.42 -1.69
CA ALA A 559 -10.30 0.63 -2.32
C ALA A 559 -10.12 0.52 -3.85
N GLY A 560 -10.45 -0.63 -4.44
CA GLY A 560 -10.27 -0.88 -5.88
C GLY A 560 -8.81 -1.13 -6.31
N HIS A 561 -8.62 -1.93 -7.36
CA HIS A 561 -7.31 -2.18 -7.97
C HIS A 561 -7.44 -2.55 -9.47
N ASN A 562 -8.30 -1.85 -10.19
CA ASN A 562 -8.62 -2.19 -11.59
C ASN A 562 -7.57 -1.63 -12.56
N PHE A 563 -7.03 -2.47 -13.44
CA PHE A 563 -6.02 -2.07 -14.43
C PHE A 563 -6.62 -1.29 -15.60
N TYR A 564 -5.82 -0.37 -16.16
CA TYR A 564 -6.11 0.19 -17.48
C TYR A 564 -5.89 -0.86 -18.58
N THR A 565 -6.98 -1.46 -19.05
CA THR A 565 -6.99 -2.63 -19.95
C THR A 565 -7.65 -2.36 -21.31
N ALA A 566 -7.63 -1.11 -21.75
CA ALA A 566 -8.04 -0.67 -23.09
C ALA A 566 -6.87 -0.06 -23.88
N ARG A 567 -7.14 0.52 -25.06
CA ARG A 567 -6.14 1.20 -25.92
C ARG A 567 -6.51 2.66 -26.27
N ALA A 568 -7.41 3.29 -25.49
CA ALA A 568 -7.87 4.66 -25.74
C ALA A 568 -6.99 5.74 -25.07
N TYR A 569 -6.39 5.43 -23.93
CA TYR A 569 -5.36 6.24 -23.27
C TYR A 569 -3.98 6.05 -23.91
N PRO A 570 -2.98 6.88 -23.59
CA PRO A 570 -1.59 6.66 -24.00
C PRO A 570 -0.99 5.31 -23.58
N LYS A 571 0.00 4.85 -24.36
CA LYS A 571 0.59 3.50 -24.28
C LYS A 571 1.24 3.15 -22.94
N ASN A 572 1.65 4.14 -22.13
CA ASN A 572 2.23 3.91 -20.81
C ASN A 572 1.22 3.44 -19.74
N TYR A 573 -0.09 3.59 -19.99
CA TYR A 573 -1.15 3.07 -19.11
C TYR A 573 -1.43 1.58 -19.35
N TRP A 574 -1.30 1.11 -20.60
CA TRP A 574 -1.82 -0.17 -21.08
C TRP A 574 -1.26 -1.35 -20.29
N ASN A 575 -2.16 -2.12 -19.67
CA ASN A 575 -1.86 -3.31 -18.89
C ASN A 575 -0.83 -3.09 -17.75
N ARG A 576 -0.71 -1.86 -17.25
CA ARG A 576 0.36 -1.46 -16.32
C ARG A 576 -0.11 -0.67 -15.10
N ILE A 577 -1.03 0.27 -15.28
CA ILE A 577 -1.51 1.13 -14.19
C ILE A 577 -2.81 0.57 -13.64
N ALA A 578 -2.85 0.34 -12.33
CA ALA A 578 -4.05 0.01 -11.58
C ALA A 578 -4.58 1.25 -10.83
N PHE A 579 -5.90 1.39 -10.75
CA PHE A 579 -6.55 2.52 -10.09
C PHE A 579 -7.00 2.14 -8.68
N VAL A 580 -6.52 2.92 -7.71
CA VAL A 580 -6.76 2.70 -6.26
C VAL A 580 -7.34 3.96 -5.67
N ALA A 581 -8.57 3.89 -5.18
CA ALA A 581 -9.30 5.00 -4.61
C ALA A 581 -8.97 5.16 -3.12
N GLU A 582 -8.70 6.40 -2.70
CA GLU A 582 -8.47 6.74 -1.30
C GLU A 582 -9.42 7.88 -0.90
N PRO A 583 -10.65 7.56 -0.44
CA PRO A 583 -11.65 8.56 -0.07
C PRO A 583 -11.26 9.36 1.17
N THR A 584 -10.35 8.89 2.04
CA THR A 584 -9.83 9.74 3.13
C THR A 584 -8.93 10.87 2.64
N GLY A 585 -8.28 10.66 1.49
CA GLY A 585 -7.33 11.57 0.87
C GLY A 585 -7.88 12.39 -0.31
N HIS A 586 -9.12 12.12 -0.71
CA HIS A 586 -9.79 12.72 -1.88
C HIS A 586 -9.10 12.41 -3.23
N ILE A 587 -8.49 11.23 -3.39
CA ILE A 587 -7.71 10.86 -4.59
C ILE A 587 -8.11 9.52 -5.22
N LEU A 588 -7.87 9.41 -6.53
CA LEU A 588 -7.73 8.16 -7.27
C LEU A 588 -6.26 8.01 -7.71
N HIS A 589 -5.50 7.22 -6.97
CA HIS A 589 -4.08 6.98 -7.18
C HIS A 589 -3.82 6.07 -8.40
N GLN A 590 -2.71 6.32 -9.09
CA GLN A 590 -2.21 5.52 -10.20
C GLN A 590 -1.12 4.58 -9.70
N ASN A 591 -1.51 3.37 -9.29
CA ASN A 591 -0.54 2.36 -8.87
C ASN A 591 0.17 1.79 -10.11
N VAL A 592 1.43 2.17 -10.34
CA VAL A 592 2.18 1.81 -11.55
C VAL A 592 2.94 0.51 -11.34
N MET A 593 2.34 -0.62 -11.74
CA MET A 593 2.94 -1.93 -11.51
C MET A 593 4.20 -2.15 -12.37
N VAL A 594 5.24 -2.69 -11.75
CA VAL A 594 6.55 -3.00 -12.32
C VAL A 594 6.87 -4.48 -12.05
N LYS A 595 7.03 -5.26 -13.12
CA LYS A 595 7.30 -6.70 -13.03
C LYS A 595 8.79 -6.97 -12.72
N LYS A 596 9.04 -7.94 -11.84
CA LYS A 596 10.36 -8.33 -11.33
C LYS A 596 10.42 -9.85 -11.14
N GLY A 597 10.90 -10.57 -12.14
CA GLY A 597 10.89 -12.05 -12.14
C GLY A 597 9.46 -12.60 -12.17
N THR A 598 9.11 -13.47 -11.22
CA THR A 598 7.74 -13.97 -10.98
C THR A 598 6.82 -12.97 -10.25
N ASP A 599 7.32 -11.77 -9.93
CA ASP A 599 6.74 -10.89 -8.91
C ASP A 599 6.48 -9.47 -9.43
N TYR A 600 5.82 -8.67 -8.59
CA TYR A 600 5.55 -7.25 -8.87
C TYR A 600 5.90 -6.34 -7.68
N GLU A 601 6.47 -5.19 -8.01
CA GLU A 601 6.61 -4.02 -7.14
C GLU A 601 5.91 -2.85 -7.84
N ASP A 602 5.58 -1.78 -7.13
CA ASP A 602 5.02 -0.58 -7.76
C ASP A 602 6.03 0.57 -7.83
N ALA A 603 5.59 1.67 -8.43
CA ALA A 603 6.27 2.95 -8.46
C ALA A 603 5.24 4.09 -8.40
N GLU A 604 5.61 5.20 -7.76
CA GLU A 604 4.78 6.39 -7.62
C GLU A 604 4.30 6.92 -8.99
N GLY A 605 2.99 6.89 -9.21
CA GLY A 605 2.31 7.40 -10.41
C GLY A 605 1.53 8.69 -10.22
N PHE A 606 1.54 9.27 -9.01
CA PHE A 606 0.63 10.32 -8.57
C PHE A 606 -0.84 9.89 -8.75
N ASN A 607 -1.75 10.80 -9.12
CA ASN A 607 -3.20 10.54 -9.15
C ASN A 607 -3.77 10.79 -10.55
N LEU A 608 -4.74 9.96 -10.95
CA LEU A 608 -5.58 10.22 -12.13
C LEU A 608 -6.65 11.27 -11.81
N LEU A 609 -7.07 11.34 -10.55
CA LEU A 609 -8.02 12.31 -10.01
C LEU A 609 -7.59 12.72 -8.60
N ALA A 610 -7.58 14.01 -8.29
CA ALA A 610 -7.38 14.51 -6.93
C ALA A 610 -8.29 15.72 -6.66
N GLY A 611 -9.10 15.67 -5.60
CA GLY A 611 -9.98 16.76 -5.18
C GLY A 611 -9.37 17.64 -4.10
N ALA A 612 -9.64 18.94 -4.17
CA ALA A 612 -9.40 19.88 -3.08
C ALA A 612 -10.66 20.13 -2.21
N ASP A 613 -11.83 19.74 -2.72
CA ASP A 613 -13.13 19.78 -2.05
C ASP A 613 -13.26 18.61 -1.06
N GLU A 614 -13.50 18.92 0.21
CA GLU A 614 -13.50 17.98 1.34
C GLU A 614 -14.58 16.88 1.29
N TRP A 615 -15.49 16.93 0.32
CA TRP A 615 -16.54 15.92 0.10
C TRP A 615 -16.15 14.85 -0.95
N VAL A 616 -15.17 15.11 -1.82
CA VAL A 616 -14.78 14.19 -2.91
C VAL A 616 -14.22 12.90 -2.31
N SER A 617 -14.97 11.80 -2.46
CA SER A 617 -14.72 10.51 -1.83
C SER A 617 -14.86 9.39 -2.85
N PRO A 618 -13.91 9.25 -3.81
CA PRO A 618 -13.88 8.12 -4.73
C PRO A 618 -13.75 6.81 -3.95
N VAL A 619 -14.57 5.81 -4.30
CA VAL A 619 -14.57 4.48 -3.65
C VAL A 619 -14.29 3.34 -4.62
N PHE A 620 -14.57 3.53 -5.91
CA PHE A 620 -14.40 2.51 -6.94
C PHE A 620 -14.13 3.16 -8.30
N ALA A 621 -13.27 2.54 -9.12
CA ALA A 621 -13.00 2.98 -10.48
C ALA A 621 -12.61 1.80 -11.36
N GLU A 622 -12.94 1.86 -12.65
CA GLU A 622 -12.59 0.84 -13.65
C GLU A 622 -12.64 1.41 -15.09
N VAL A 623 -12.28 0.60 -16.08
CA VAL A 623 -12.31 0.98 -17.51
C VAL A 623 -13.67 0.67 -18.12
N GLY A 624 -14.34 1.70 -18.63
CA GLY A 624 -15.66 1.57 -19.25
C GLY A 624 -15.63 0.98 -20.66
N PRO A 625 -16.80 0.72 -21.28
CA PRO A 625 -16.91 0.10 -22.60
C PRO A 625 -16.24 0.92 -23.72
N ASP A 626 -16.14 2.24 -23.52
CA ASP A 626 -15.50 3.22 -24.38
C ASP A 626 -13.97 3.33 -24.22
N GLY A 627 -13.41 2.69 -23.19
CA GLY A 627 -11.99 2.77 -22.85
C GLY A 627 -11.59 4.02 -22.05
N ALA A 628 -12.55 4.82 -21.58
CA ALA A 628 -12.33 5.84 -20.55
C ALA A 628 -12.22 5.19 -19.16
N VAL A 629 -11.68 5.90 -18.18
CA VAL A 629 -11.75 5.45 -16.77
C VAL A 629 -12.92 6.13 -16.09
N TRP A 630 -13.79 5.32 -15.52
CA TRP A 630 -14.99 5.77 -14.82
C TRP A 630 -14.74 5.68 -13.32
N VAL A 631 -15.31 6.61 -12.55
CA VAL A 631 -15.11 6.73 -11.10
C VAL A 631 -16.45 6.88 -10.39
N ALA A 632 -16.72 6.01 -9.42
CA ALA A 632 -17.82 6.17 -8.47
C ALA A 632 -17.29 6.97 -7.25
N ASP A 633 -17.85 8.16 -7.06
CA ASP A 633 -17.60 9.06 -5.95
C ASP A 633 -18.83 9.06 -5.02
N TRP A 634 -18.62 8.73 -3.74
CA TRP A 634 -19.67 8.83 -2.74
C TRP A 634 -20.13 10.27 -2.50
N TYR A 635 -19.30 11.26 -2.86
CA TYR A 635 -19.45 12.67 -2.54
C TYR A 635 -19.99 12.87 -1.11
N SER A 636 -19.25 12.35 -0.14
CA SER A 636 -19.67 12.26 1.26
C SER A 636 -18.56 12.72 2.18
N TYR A 637 -18.94 13.50 3.20
CA TYR A 637 -18.01 14.08 4.16
C TYR A 637 -17.53 13.10 5.24
N ILE A 638 -18.30 12.04 5.49
CA ILE A 638 -18.09 11.07 6.57
C ILE A 638 -18.06 9.66 6.00
N ILE A 639 -16.86 9.25 5.61
CA ILE A 639 -16.57 7.91 5.07
C ILE A 639 -15.88 7.01 6.10
N GLN A 640 -15.43 7.59 7.22
CA GLN A 640 -14.79 6.88 8.34
C GLN A 640 -15.81 5.97 9.05
N HIS A 641 -15.33 4.82 9.54
CA HIS A 641 -16.17 3.75 10.08
C HIS A 641 -15.72 3.29 11.47
N ASN A 642 -14.45 2.89 11.60
CA ASN A 642 -13.79 2.48 12.84
C ASN A 642 -12.37 3.08 12.91
N PRO A 643 -11.69 3.08 14.08
CA PRO A 643 -12.21 2.72 15.41
C PRO A 643 -13.26 3.72 15.92
N VAL A 644 -13.87 3.44 17.08
CA VAL A 644 -14.86 4.33 17.70
C VAL A 644 -14.18 5.63 18.17
N PRO A 645 -14.63 6.82 17.74
CA PRO A 645 -14.07 8.07 18.22
C PRO A 645 -14.55 8.43 19.63
N GLU A 646 -13.75 9.19 20.38
CA GLU A 646 -14.08 9.61 21.74
C GLU A 646 -15.39 10.40 21.77
N GLY A 647 -16.31 9.98 22.65
CA GLY A 647 -17.63 10.61 22.78
C GLY A 647 -18.67 10.15 21.74
N PHE A 648 -18.37 9.12 20.94
CA PHE A 648 -19.31 8.44 20.04
C PHE A 648 -19.53 6.98 20.46
N LYS A 649 -20.40 6.27 19.74
CA LYS A 649 -20.70 4.83 19.91
C LYS A 649 -20.89 4.19 18.53
N ASN A 650 -20.68 2.87 18.43
CA ASN A 650 -20.99 2.11 17.21
C ASN A 650 -22.46 1.68 17.16
N GLY A 651 -23.01 1.69 15.95
CA GLY A 651 -24.32 1.12 15.61
C GLY A 651 -24.24 -0.34 15.17
N ALA A 652 -25.34 -0.89 14.67
CA ALA A 652 -25.51 -2.32 14.38
C ALA A 652 -24.64 -2.87 13.22
N GLY A 653 -24.05 -1.98 12.41
CA GLY A 653 -23.07 -2.32 11.37
C GLY A 653 -21.62 -2.26 11.81
N ASN A 654 -21.39 -1.93 13.09
CA ASN A 654 -20.09 -1.61 13.71
C ASN A 654 -19.44 -0.29 13.24
N ALA A 655 -20.19 0.64 12.64
CA ALA A 655 -19.71 1.99 12.37
C ALA A 655 -20.12 2.96 13.47
N TYR A 656 -19.29 3.96 13.77
CA TYR A 656 -19.70 5.02 14.69
C TYR A 656 -20.90 5.81 14.14
N GLU A 657 -21.87 6.05 15.02
CA GLU A 657 -23.10 6.79 14.73
C GLU A 657 -22.83 8.30 14.69
N THR A 658 -23.33 8.97 13.66
CA THR A 658 -23.33 10.44 13.56
C THR A 658 -24.39 10.91 12.56
N GLU A 659 -25.07 12.01 12.90
CA GLU A 659 -26.02 12.73 12.04
C GLU A 659 -25.34 13.40 10.83
N LEU A 660 -24.00 13.39 10.77
CA LEU A 660 -23.20 14.00 9.72
C LEU A 660 -22.90 13.06 8.53
N ARG A 661 -23.33 11.79 8.60
CA ARG A 661 -23.16 10.82 7.50
C ARG A 661 -24.22 11.06 6.44
N ASP A 662 -23.78 11.34 5.21
CA ASP A 662 -24.68 11.64 4.10
C ASP A 662 -25.06 10.38 3.31
N PHE A 663 -26.29 10.41 2.76
CA PHE A 663 -26.88 9.38 1.89
C PHE A 663 -27.66 10.03 0.73
N THR A 664 -27.37 11.29 0.40
CA THR A 664 -28.18 12.15 -0.48
C THR A 664 -27.40 12.77 -1.65
N HIS A 665 -26.08 12.70 -1.62
CA HIS A 665 -25.19 13.05 -2.73
C HIS A 665 -24.50 11.81 -3.30
N GLY A 666 -23.94 11.88 -4.51
CA GLY A 666 -23.14 10.78 -5.09
C GLY A 666 -23.02 10.87 -6.59
N ARG A 667 -21.83 10.62 -7.13
CA ARG A 667 -21.45 11.05 -8.49
C ARG A 667 -20.73 9.96 -9.27
N ILE A 668 -20.99 9.92 -10.56
CA ILE A 668 -20.26 9.12 -11.54
C ILE A 668 -19.48 10.09 -12.42
N TYR A 669 -18.14 10.07 -12.29
CA TYR A 669 -17.27 10.81 -13.20
C TYR A 669 -16.76 9.89 -14.31
N ARG A 670 -16.57 10.48 -15.49
CA ARG A 670 -15.83 9.91 -16.61
C ARG A 670 -14.54 10.72 -16.78
N VAL A 671 -13.40 10.04 -16.68
CA VAL A 671 -12.08 10.59 -17.02
C VAL A 671 -11.73 10.10 -18.42
N ALA A 672 -11.47 11.02 -19.35
CA ALA A 672 -11.23 10.68 -20.76
C ALA A 672 -9.96 11.33 -21.31
N TYR A 673 -9.28 10.66 -22.24
CA TYR A 673 -8.05 11.17 -22.84
C TYR A 673 -8.36 12.11 -24.02
N LYS A 674 -7.76 13.30 -24.06
CA LYS A 674 -8.07 14.35 -25.06
C LYS A 674 -7.73 13.99 -26.51
N LYS A 675 -6.91 12.96 -26.74
CA LYS A 675 -6.62 12.41 -28.09
C LYS A 675 -7.11 10.95 -28.25
N ALA A 676 -8.10 10.51 -27.47
CA ALA A 676 -8.65 9.16 -27.59
C ALA A 676 -9.21 8.90 -29.01
N PRO A 677 -9.10 7.66 -29.54
CA PRO A 677 -9.80 7.27 -30.76
C PRO A 677 -11.32 7.44 -30.60
N ALA A 678 -12.01 7.76 -31.69
CA ALA A 678 -13.46 7.88 -31.68
C ALA A 678 -14.12 6.54 -31.30
N TYR A 679 -14.88 6.53 -30.20
CA TYR A 679 -15.59 5.33 -29.75
C TYR A 679 -16.73 4.96 -30.70
N THR A 680 -16.84 3.68 -31.01
CA THR A 680 -17.97 3.10 -31.74
C THR A 680 -18.74 2.20 -30.77
N PRO A 681 -19.98 2.54 -30.39
CA PRO A 681 -20.80 1.70 -29.52
C PRO A 681 -20.96 0.28 -30.06
N LEU A 682 -20.77 -0.71 -29.17
CA LEU A 682 -20.91 -2.13 -29.47
C LEU A 682 -22.05 -2.71 -28.62
N SER A 683 -22.70 -3.75 -29.12
CA SER A 683 -23.67 -4.54 -28.37
C SER A 683 -23.55 -6.00 -28.81
N LEU A 684 -23.34 -6.89 -27.85
CA LEU A 684 -23.12 -8.32 -28.07
C LEU A 684 -24.38 -9.14 -27.74
N SER A 685 -24.53 -10.31 -28.34
CA SER A 685 -25.58 -11.29 -27.98
C SER A 685 -25.09 -12.72 -28.22
N LYS A 686 -25.61 -13.67 -27.43
CA LYS A 686 -25.42 -15.12 -27.60
C LYS A 686 -25.86 -15.61 -28.98
N ASP A 687 -26.87 -14.97 -29.58
CA ASP A 687 -27.45 -15.36 -30.87
C ASP A 687 -26.55 -14.98 -32.06
N ARG A 688 -25.48 -14.21 -31.83
CA ARG A 688 -24.53 -13.73 -32.84
C ARG A 688 -23.10 -14.20 -32.53
N PRO A 689 -22.84 -15.52 -32.45
CA PRO A 689 -21.57 -16.06 -31.94
C PRO A 689 -20.35 -15.67 -32.77
N GLN A 690 -20.52 -15.34 -34.06
CA GLN A 690 -19.45 -14.83 -34.92
C GLN A 690 -18.97 -13.44 -34.46
N GLU A 691 -19.88 -12.58 -33.98
CA GLU A 691 -19.52 -11.29 -33.39
C GLU A 691 -18.82 -11.46 -32.05
N LEU A 692 -19.24 -12.43 -31.23
CA LEU A 692 -18.56 -12.75 -29.97
C LEU A 692 -17.11 -13.20 -30.23
N VAL A 693 -16.89 -14.13 -31.17
CA VAL A 693 -15.54 -14.58 -31.54
C VAL A 693 -14.70 -13.42 -32.10
N ALA A 694 -15.28 -12.52 -32.89
CA ALA A 694 -14.59 -11.31 -33.34
C ALA A 694 -14.24 -10.36 -32.18
N ALA A 695 -15.15 -10.19 -31.21
CA ALA A 695 -14.96 -9.35 -30.04
C ALA A 695 -13.87 -9.88 -29.09
N LEU A 696 -13.45 -11.15 -29.18
CA LEU A 696 -12.23 -11.63 -28.49
C LEU A 696 -10.94 -10.94 -28.98
N LYS A 697 -10.96 -10.27 -30.15
CA LYS A 697 -9.87 -9.40 -30.63
C LYS A 697 -10.02 -7.92 -30.25
N ASN A 698 -11.00 -7.55 -29.42
CA ASN A 698 -11.26 -6.15 -29.09
C ASN A 698 -10.11 -5.52 -28.26
N ASN A 699 -9.78 -4.27 -28.57
CA ASN A 699 -8.77 -3.46 -27.88
C ASN A 699 -9.13 -3.09 -26.42
N ASN A 700 -10.33 -3.41 -25.94
CA ASN A 700 -10.76 -3.24 -24.55
C ASN A 700 -11.09 -4.60 -23.92
N MET A 701 -10.48 -4.92 -22.78
CA MET A 701 -10.70 -6.18 -22.05
C MET A 701 -12.16 -6.39 -21.66
N PHE A 702 -12.92 -5.33 -21.37
CA PHE A 702 -14.36 -5.41 -21.10
C PHE A 702 -15.09 -6.21 -22.19
N TRP A 703 -14.94 -5.82 -23.45
CA TRP A 703 -15.62 -6.47 -24.57
C TRP A 703 -15.15 -7.91 -24.81
N ARG A 704 -13.87 -8.21 -24.55
CA ARG A 704 -13.35 -9.58 -24.64
C ARG A 704 -13.89 -10.49 -23.55
N MET A 705 -14.00 -9.97 -22.32
CA MET A 705 -14.58 -10.70 -21.19
C MET A 705 -16.09 -10.92 -21.36
N GLN A 706 -16.83 -9.92 -21.82
CA GLN A 706 -18.25 -10.09 -22.17
C GLN A 706 -18.43 -11.13 -23.28
N ALA A 707 -17.59 -11.10 -24.32
CA ALA A 707 -17.62 -12.09 -25.40
C ALA A 707 -17.30 -13.51 -24.93
N GLN A 708 -16.25 -13.70 -24.12
CA GLN A 708 -15.91 -14.98 -23.50
C GLN A 708 -17.07 -15.50 -22.63
N ARG A 709 -17.60 -14.65 -21.74
CA ARG A 709 -18.75 -14.96 -20.88
C ARG A 709 -19.95 -15.43 -21.70
N LEU A 710 -20.36 -14.67 -22.72
CA LEU A 710 -21.53 -15.00 -23.54
C LEU A 710 -21.33 -16.26 -24.39
N LEU A 711 -20.11 -16.57 -24.85
CA LEU A 711 -19.80 -17.83 -25.53
C LEU A 711 -19.91 -19.03 -24.58
N VAL A 712 -19.36 -18.94 -23.37
CA VAL A 712 -19.43 -20.00 -22.37
C VAL A 712 -20.86 -20.19 -21.86
N GLU A 713 -21.58 -19.10 -21.54
CA GLU A 713 -23.00 -19.13 -21.16
C GLU A 713 -23.94 -19.62 -22.29
N ARG A 714 -23.47 -19.70 -23.54
CA ARG A 714 -24.21 -20.32 -24.66
C ARG A 714 -23.97 -21.84 -24.76
N GLY A 715 -22.83 -22.33 -24.27
CA GLY A 715 -22.52 -23.77 -24.17
C GLY A 715 -22.37 -24.54 -25.49
N GLN A 716 -22.45 -23.88 -26.65
CA GLN A 716 -22.39 -24.52 -27.97
C GLN A 716 -20.95 -24.54 -28.53
N LYS A 717 -20.56 -25.68 -29.11
CA LYS A 717 -19.18 -25.96 -29.59
C LYS A 717 -18.96 -25.65 -31.08
N ASP A 718 -19.93 -25.04 -31.75
CA ASP A 718 -19.89 -24.63 -33.17
C ASP A 718 -18.79 -23.58 -33.48
N VAL A 719 -18.32 -22.86 -32.46
CA VAL A 719 -17.23 -21.88 -32.55
C VAL A 719 -15.82 -22.46 -32.36
N VAL A 720 -15.68 -23.76 -32.02
CA VAL A 720 -14.38 -24.36 -31.66
C VAL A 720 -13.31 -24.21 -32.76
N PRO A 721 -13.59 -24.42 -34.07
CA PRO A 721 -12.60 -24.20 -35.13
C PRO A 721 -12.06 -22.76 -35.19
N GLN A 722 -12.93 -21.77 -34.95
CA GLN A 722 -12.57 -20.35 -34.96
C GLN A 722 -11.78 -19.97 -33.70
N LEU A 723 -12.11 -20.55 -32.54
CA LEU A 723 -11.31 -20.41 -31.32
C LEU A 723 -9.91 -21.04 -31.50
N ILE A 724 -9.81 -22.22 -32.13
CA ILE A 724 -8.52 -22.83 -32.49
C ILE A 724 -7.72 -21.92 -33.43
N ALA A 725 -8.36 -21.24 -34.38
CA ALA A 725 -7.69 -20.28 -35.24
C ALA A 725 -7.13 -19.06 -34.46
N LEU A 726 -7.82 -18.59 -33.42
CA LEU A 726 -7.31 -17.55 -32.51
C LEU A 726 -6.12 -18.05 -31.66
N VAL A 727 -6.13 -19.30 -31.21
CA VAL A 727 -5.02 -19.89 -30.42
C VAL A 727 -3.75 -20.07 -31.26
N ASN A 728 -3.89 -20.34 -32.57
CA ASN A 728 -2.77 -20.49 -33.50
C ASN A 728 -2.30 -19.15 -34.11
N ASP A 729 -2.99 -18.03 -33.87
CA ASP A 729 -2.56 -16.70 -34.28
C ASP A 729 -1.35 -16.27 -33.43
N THR A 730 -0.17 -16.15 -34.04
CA THR A 730 1.08 -15.80 -33.34
C THR A 730 1.40 -14.31 -33.34
N SER A 731 0.48 -13.46 -33.83
CA SER A 731 0.66 -12.01 -33.77
C SER A 731 0.71 -11.49 -32.34
N LEU A 732 1.43 -10.38 -32.15
CA LEU A 732 1.47 -9.65 -30.89
C LEU A 732 0.81 -8.28 -31.05
N ASP A 733 0.10 -7.84 -30.02
CA ASP A 733 -0.35 -6.45 -29.93
C ASP A 733 0.82 -5.52 -29.55
N GLU A 734 0.56 -4.21 -29.57
CA GLU A 734 1.59 -3.21 -29.27
C GLU A 734 2.14 -3.24 -27.84
N ALA A 735 1.49 -3.93 -26.89
CA ALA A 735 1.98 -4.17 -25.53
C ALA A 735 2.73 -5.52 -25.40
N GLY A 736 2.97 -6.24 -26.50
CA GLY A 736 3.51 -7.61 -26.49
C GLY A 736 2.45 -8.68 -26.16
N ILE A 737 1.19 -8.26 -26.11
CA ILE A 737 -0.03 -9.05 -25.90
C ILE A 737 -0.21 -10.19 -26.90
N ASN A 738 -0.88 -11.30 -26.55
CA ASN A 738 -1.94 -11.80 -27.43
C ASN A 738 -3.17 -12.15 -26.57
N PRO A 739 -3.99 -11.15 -26.19
CA PRO A 739 -5.15 -11.41 -25.37
C PRO A 739 -6.19 -12.29 -26.09
N SER A 740 -6.28 -12.21 -27.43
CA SER A 740 -7.27 -13.00 -28.18
C SER A 740 -7.04 -14.51 -28.08
N ALA A 741 -5.78 -14.96 -28.13
CA ALA A 741 -5.42 -16.36 -27.88
C ALA A 741 -5.65 -16.76 -26.41
N ILE A 742 -5.42 -15.86 -25.44
CA ILE A 742 -5.69 -16.11 -24.01
C ILE A 742 -7.18 -16.33 -23.78
N HIS A 743 -8.05 -15.43 -24.25
CA HIS A 743 -9.50 -15.60 -24.13
C HIS A 743 -10.01 -16.80 -24.93
N ALA A 744 -9.42 -17.12 -26.10
CA ALA A 744 -9.81 -18.30 -26.87
C ALA A 744 -9.46 -19.61 -26.13
N LEU A 745 -8.26 -19.74 -25.55
CA LEU A 745 -7.88 -20.86 -24.67
C LEU A 745 -8.89 -21.02 -23.51
N ARG A 746 -9.24 -19.91 -22.84
CA ARG A 746 -10.18 -19.89 -21.73
C ARG A 746 -11.65 -20.13 -22.11
N THR A 747 -12.05 -19.78 -23.33
CA THR A 747 -13.36 -20.12 -23.89
C THR A 747 -13.44 -21.62 -24.22
N LEU A 748 -12.36 -22.21 -24.74
CA LEU A 748 -12.26 -23.66 -24.99
C LEU A 748 -12.28 -24.48 -23.69
N GLU A 749 -11.68 -23.97 -22.61
CA GLU A 749 -11.84 -24.50 -21.25
C GLU A 749 -13.30 -24.41 -20.77
N GLY A 750 -13.91 -23.23 -20.81
CA GLY A 750 -15.28 -22.99 -20.33
C GLY A 750 -16.36 -23.77 -21.10
N LEU A 751 -16.18 -23.98 -22.41
CA LEU A 751 -17.03 -24.84 -23.23
C LEU A 751 -16.82 -26.35 -22.97
N GLY A 752 -15.88 -26.74 -22.11
CA GLY A 752 -15.52 -28.15 -21.89
C GLY A 752 -15.02 -28.82 -23.17
N ALA A 753 -14.25 -28.11 -23.99
CA ALA A 753 -13.74 -28.59 -25.27
C ALA A 753 -12.35 -29.28 -25.18
N LEU A 754 -11.71 -29.27 -24.01
CA LEU A 754 -10.35 -29.81 -23.77
C LEU A 754 -10.21 -31.33 -23.95
N THR A 755 -11.30 -32.06 -24.19
CA THR A 755 -11.29 -33.49 -24.58
C THR A 755 -11.17 -33.71 -26.09
N ASP A 756 -11.31 -32.66 -26.90
CA ASP A 756 -11.20 -32.74 -28.37
C ASP A 756 -9.72 -32.80 -28.80
N PRO A 757 -9.30 -33.75 -29.65
CA PRO A 757 -7.91 -33.87 -30.10
C PRO A 757 -7.36 -32.64 -30.82
N GLN A 758 -8.19 -31.89 -31.57
CA GLN A 758 -7.76 -30.67 -32.26
C GLN A 758 -7.53 -29.53 -31.25
N VAL A 759 -8.37 -29.44 -30.22
CA VAL A 759 -8.19 -28.50 -29.11
C VAL A 759 -6.94 -28.85 -28.31
N GLN A 760 -6.70 -30.13 -28.00
CA GLN A 760 -5.49 -30.57 -27.31
C GLN A 760 -4.23 -30.24 -28.13
N GLN A 761 -4.23 -30.49 -29.44
CA GLN A 761 -3.12 -30.10 -30.30
C GLN A 761 -2.89 -28.58 -30.33
N ALA A 762 -3.96 -27.78 -30.32
CA ALA A 762 -3.86 -26.31 -30.24
C ALA A 762 -3.27 -25.84 -28.90
N VAL A 763 -3.67 -26.44 -27.77
CA VAL A 763 -3.09 -26.16 -26.44
C VAL A 763 -1.60 -26.55 -26.38
N VAL A 764 -1.22 -27.69 -26.96
CA VAL A 764 0.19 -28.13 -27.04
C VAL A 764 1.02 -27.22 -27.96
N ASN A 765 0.46 -26.74 -29.08
CA ASN A 765 1.09 -25.73 -29.92
C ASN A 765 1.28 -24.40 -29.16
N ALA A 766 0.28 -23.99 -28.38
CA ALA A 766 0.29 -22.76 -27.59
C ALA A 766 1.42 -22.72 -26.52
N LEU A 767 1.96 -23.87 -26.10
CA LEU A 767 3.18 -23.96 -25.27
C LEU A 767 4.43 -23.35 -25.95
N LYS A 768 4.39 -23.08 -27.26
CA LYS A 768 5.47 -22.47 -28.05
C LYS A 768 5.11 -21.07 -28.61
N HIS A 769 3.95 -20.54 -28.23
CA HIS A 769 3.47 -19.22 -28.69
C HIS A 769 4.40 -18.07 -28.22
N PRO A 770 4.66 -17.02 -29.01
CA PRO A 770 5.60 -15.94 -28.66
C PRO A 770 5.19 -15.15 -27.40
N CYS A 771 3.92 -14.75 -27.27
CA CYS A 771 3.41 -14.16 -26.02
C CYS A 771 3.49 -15.19 -24.88
N SER A 772 4.15 -14.83 -23.77
CA SER A 772 4.27 -15.70 -22.61
C SER A 772 2.97 -15.85 -21.81
N GLY A 773 2.05 -14.88 -21.87
CA GLY A 773 0.71 -15.00 -21.29
C GLY A 773 -0.10 -16.15 -21.91
N VAL A 774 0.07 -16.40 -23.21
CA VAL A 774 -0.55 -17.56 -23.90
C VAL A 774 0.09 -18.87 -23.42
N ARG A 775 1.43 -18.94 -23.31
CA ARG A 775 2.12 -20.13 -22.77
C ARG A 775 1.67 -20.44 -21.33
N LYS A 776 1.62 -19.41 -20.47
CA LYS A 776 1.12 -19.47 -19.09
C LYS A 776 -0.32 -20.02 -19.05
N THR A 777 -1.22 -19.48 -19.88
CA THR A 777 -2.62 -19.92 -19.95
C THR A 777 -2.75 -21.36 -20.44
N ALA A 778 -1.98 -21.75 -21.46
CA ALA A 778 -1.97 -23.12 -21.97
C ALA A 778 -1.56 -24.13 -20.88
N ILE A 779 -0.51 -23.83 -20.10
CA ILE A 779 -0.08 -24.66 -18.96
C ILE A 779 -1.16 -24.70 -17.86
N GLN A 780 -1.81 -23.58 -17.57
CA GLN A 780 -2.86 -23.53 -16.56
C GLN A 780 -4.02 -24.48 -16.88
N ILE A 781 -4.43 -24.58 -18.16
CA ILE A 781 -5.58 -25.38 -18.60
C ILE A 781 -5.25 -26.78 -19.13
N ILE A 782 -3.98 -27.12 -19.40
CA ILE A 782 -3.63 -28.42 -19.99
C ILE A 782 -4.04 -29.58 -19.05
N PRO A 783 -4.69 -30.66 -19.55
CA PRO A 783 -5.18 -31.75 -18.70
C PRO A 783 -4.11 -32.33 -17.78
N ARG A 784 -4.47 -32.61 -16.52
CA ARG A 784 -3.54 -33.14 -15.51
C ARG A 784 -3.29 -34.64 -15.68
N ASN A 785 -2.55 -35.01 -16.73
CA ASN A 785 -2.24 -36.39 -17.09
C ASN A 785 -0.81 -36.56 -17.65
N GLU A 786 -0.35 -37.80 -17.76
CA GLU A 786 1.01 -38.14 -18.18
C GLU A 786 1.35 -37.70 -19.63
N SER A 787 0.38 -37.76 -20.55
CA SER A 787 0.57 -37.26 -21.92
C SER A 787 0.87 -35.76 -21.92
N SER A 788 0.13 -34.99 -21.14
CA SER A 788 0.32 -33.55 -20.99
C SER A 788 1.61 -33.19 -20.28
N LEU A 789 2.00 -33.97 -19.26
CA LEU A 789 3.31 -33.87 -18.60
C LEU A 789 4.46 -34.06 -19.60
N ASN A 790 4.37 -35.09 -20.46
CA ASN A 790 5.35 -35.31 -21.52
C ASN A 790 5.38 -34.16 -22.54
N ASN A 791 4.23 -33.54 -22.86
CA ASN A 791 4.17 -32.35 -23.71
C ASN A 791 4.86 -31.12 -23.06
N LEU A 792 4.71 -30.90 -21.75
CA LEU A 792 5.42 -29.84 -21.02
C LEU A 792 6.95 -30.05 -21.04
N LEU A 793 7.40 -31.30 -20.83
CA LEU A 793 8.81 -31.65 -20.90
C LEU A 793 9.38 -31.47 -22.32
N GLN A 794 8.66 -31.89 -23.36
CA GLN A 794 9.05 -31.69 -24.77
C GLN A 794 9.02 -30.22 -25.22
N ALA A 795 8.17 -29.39 -24.61
CA ALA A 795 8.17 -27.94 -24.79
C ALA A 795 9.21 -27.21 -23.91
N ASN A 796 9.93 -27.94 -23.04
CA ASN A 796 10.99 -27.43 -22.16
C ASN A 796 10.52 -26.29 -21.23
N THR A 797 9.26 -26.32 -20.77
CA THR A 797 8.64 -25.16 -20.10
C THR A 797 9.22 -24.85 -18.72
N LEU A 798 9.90 -25.81 -18.08
CA LEU A 798 10.71 -25.61 -16.87
C LEU A 798 11.92 -24.67 -17.09
N ASN A 799 12.33 -24.46 -18.34
CA ASN A 799 13.45 -23.59 -18.73
C ASN A 799 12.98 -22.46 -19.69
N ASP A 800 11.72 -22.04 -19.59
CA ASP A 800 11.22 -20.90 -20.34
C ASP A 800 11.93 -19.59 -19.93
N LYS A 801 12.04 -18.64 -20.87
CA LYS A 801 12.63 -17.31 -20.63
C LYS A 801 11.77 -16.42 -19.73
N GLU A 802 10.48 -16.74 -19.57
CA GLU A 802 9.55 -16.08 -18.67
C GLU A 802 9.42 -16.86 -17.34
N PRO A 803 9.88 -16.29 -16.20
CA PRO A 803 9.76 -16.94 -14.89
C PRO A 803 8.33 -17.33 -14.49
N LEU A 804 7.29 -16.59 -14.92
CA LEU A 804 5.89 -16.99 -14.67
C LEU A 804 5.49 -18.26 -15.43
N VAL A 805 6.08 -18.54 -16.59
CA VAL A 805 5.84 -19.78 -17.35
C VAL A 805 6.54 -20.95 -16.66
N VAL A 806 7.75 -20.74 -16.13
CA VAL A 806 8.46 -21.72 -15.28
C VAL A 806 7.66 -22.01 -14.00
N LEU A 807 7.22 -20.98 -13.27
CA LEU A 807 6.40 -21.11 -12.06
C LEU A 807 5.11 -21.89 -12.33
N ASN A 808 4.35 -21.52 -13.36
CA ASN A 808 3.11 -22.23 -13.69
C ASN A 808 3.37 -23.67 -14.18
N SER A 809 4.53 -23.95 -14.78
CA SER A 809 4.93 -25.33 -15.13
C SER A 809 5.16 -26.18 -13.88
N ILE A 810 5.92 -25.66 -12.91
CA ILE A 810 6.21 -26.34 -11.64
C ILE A 810 4.89 -26.64 -10.91
N LEU A 811 4.00 -25.64 -10.81
CA LEU A 811 2.68 -25.80 -10.18
C LEU A 811 1.79 -26.80 -10.93
N ALA A 812 1.69 -26.74 -12.26
CA ALA A 812 0.89 -27.71 -13.03
C ALA A 812 1.42 -29.15 -12.87
N MET A 813 2.74 -29.33 -12.76
CA MET A 813 3.36 -30.64 -12.55
C MET A 813 3.08 -31.23 -11.16
N THR A 814 2.78 -30.44 -10.12
CA THR A 814 2.42 -31.01 -8.80
C THR A 814 1.13 -31.83 -8.85
N GLU A 815 0.24 -31.49 -9.79
CA GLU A 815 -1.07 -32.10 -10.02
C GLU A 815 -1.01 -33.27 -11.03
N MET A 816 0.16 -33.57 -11.59
CA MET A 816 0.37 -34.62 -12.61
C MET A 816 1.09 -35.85 -12.04
N PRO A 817 0.93 -37.05 -12.62
CA PRO A 817 1.64 -38.25 -12.16
C PRO A 817 3.17 -38.07 -12.18
N LEU A 818 3.85 -38.25 -11.05
CA LEU A 818 5.32 -38.14 -10.99
C LEU A 818 5.99 -39.33 -11.72
N THR A 819 6.39 -39.12 -12.96
CA THR A 819 7.20 -40.07 -13.73
C THR A 819 8.70 -39.88 -13.43
N PRO A 820 9.57 -40.90 -13.65
CA PRO A 820 11.02 -40.75 -13.46
C PRO A 820 11.65 -39.64 -14.33
N ALA A 821 11.08 -39.37 -15.51
CA ALA A 821 11.50 -38.27 -16.37
C ALA A 821 11.15 -36.90 -15.77
N ALA A 822 9.97 -36.75 -15.17
CA ALA A 822 9.56 -35.52 -14.49
C ALA A 822 10.33 -35.31 -13.17
N GLU A 823 10.55 -36.36 -12.38
CA GLU A 823 11.41 -36.33 -11.18
C GLU A 823 12.81 -35.80 -11.56
N THR A 824 13.44 -36.42 -12.57
CA THR A 824 14.75 -36.00 -13.08
C THR A 824 14.74 -34.54 -13.54
N ALA A 825 13.74 -34.14 -14.34
CA ALA A 825 13.68 -32.79 -14.91
C ALA A 825 13.49 -31.70 -13.85
N VAL A 826 12.60 -31.91 -12.88
CA VAL A 826 12.33 -30.94 -11.80
C VAL A 826 13.53 -30.85 -10.85
N LEU A 827 14.16 -31.97 -10.47
CA LEU A 827 15.37 -31.94 -9.63
C LEU A 827 16.59 -31.35 -10.35
N THR A 828 16.75 -31.62 -11.65
CA THR A 828 17.79 -30.97 -12.47
C THR A 828 17.57 -29.46 -12.51
N ARG A 829 16.34 -29.01 -12.79
CA ARG A 829 16.02 -27.58 -12.82
C ARG A 829 16.21 -26.91 -11.46
N LEU A 830 15.81 -27.57 -10.36
CA LEU A 830 15.98 -27.09 -8.99
C LEU A 830 17.47 -26.92 -8.64
N THR A 831 18.30 -27.92 -8.94
CA THR A 831 19.74 -27.90 -8.62
C THR A 831 20.56 -26.98 -9.52
N GLN A 832 20.08 -26.67 -10.72
CA GLN A 832 20.69 -25.69 -11.64
C GLN A 832 20.15 -24.26 -11.47
N ALA A 833 19.17 -24.03 -10.59
CA ALA A 833 18.55 -22.72 -10.41
C ALA A 833 19.49 -21.69 -9.75
N THR A 834 19.77 -20.61 -10.49
CA THR A 834 20.58 -19.47 -10.03
C THR A 834 19.71 -18.31 -9.51
N GLU A 835 18.39 -18.39 -9.67
CA GLU A 835 17.44 -17.30 -9.43
C GLU A 835 17.08 -17.12 -7.94
N ALA A 836 18.06 -17.19 -7.03
CA ALA A 836 17.84 -17.10 -5.58
C ALA A 836 17.12 -15.82 -5.12
N ASN A 837 17.19 -14.75 -5.92
CA ASN A 837 16.54 -13.47 -5.71
C ASN A 837 15.07 -13.43 -6.20
N ASP A 838 14.59 -14.45 -6.91
CA ASP A 838 13.21 -14.52 -7.39
C ASP A 838 12.23 -14.79 -6.23
N ARG A 839 11.10 -14.09 -6.21
CA ARG A 839 10.22 -14.10 -5.04
C ARG A 839 9.40 -15.38 -4.87
N TRP A 840 9.01 -16.04 -5.95
CA TRP A 840 8.02 -17.12 -5.90
C TRP A 840 8.48 -18.44 -6.50
N LEU A 841 9.55 -18.50 -7.30
CA LEU A 841 10.17 -19.77 -7.68
C LEU A 841 10.57 -20.63 -6.46
N PRO A 842 11.20 -20.12 -5.38
CA PRO A 842 11.50 -20.93 -4.20
C PRO A 842 10.26 -21.58 -3.58
N ASP A 843 9.13 -20.86 -3.55
CA ASP A 843 7.85 -21.35 -3.01
C ASP A 843 7.17 -22.35 -3.98
N ALA A 844 7.26 -22.13 -5.29
CA ALA A 844 6.75 -23.08 -6.29
C ALA A 844 7.51 -24.41 -6.22
N PHE A 845 8.84 -24.39 -6.09
CA PHE A 845 9.63 -25.61 -5.84
C PHE A 845 9.30 -26.24 -4.48
N ALA A 846 9.03 -25.46 -3.43
CA ALA A 846 8.57 -26.01 -2.16
C ALA A 846 7.20 -26.72 -2.27
N CYS A 847 6.28 -26.19 -3.09
CA CYS A 847 5.01 -26.86 -3.41
C CYS A 847 5.28 -28.20 -4.13
N ALA A 848 6.16 -28.22 -5.13
CA ALA A 848 6.51 -29.45 -5.86
C ALA A 848 7.27 -30.48 -5.02
N LEU A 849 8.19 -30.06 -4.15
CA LEU A 849 8.92 -30.93 -3.22
C LEU A 849 7.98 -31.63 -2.23
N THR A 850 6.95 -30.92 -1.75
CA THR A 850 6.00 -31.41 -0.73
C THR A 850 4.77 -32.11 -1.28
N ALA A 851 4.46 -31.94 -2.57
CA ALA A 851 3.37 -32.63 -3.24
C ALA A 851 3.58 -34.16 -3.23
N GLN A 852 2.47 -34.90 -3.41
CA GLN A 852 2.47 -36.37 -3.54
C GLN A 852 3.20 -37.05 -2.36
N ASP A 853 2.84 -36.65 -1.14
CA ASP A 853 3.39 -37.14 0.14
C ASP A 853 4.90 -36.87 0.33
N GLY A 854 5.43 -35.85 -0.35
CA GLY A 854 6.83 -35.45 -0.25
C GLY A 854 7.82 -36.38 -0.97
N LYS A 855 7.36 -37.22 -1.91
CA LYS A 855 8.21 -38.16 -2.67
C LYS A 855 9.41 -37.45 -3.31
N LEU A 856 9.17 -36.29 -3.92
CA LEU A 856 10.22 -35.48 -4.57
C LEU A 856 11.22 -34.92 -3.56
N MET A 857 10.76 -34.48 -2.37
CA MET A 857 11.64 -34.10 -1.26
C MET A 857 12.50 -35.27 -0.76
N GLN A 858 11.95 -36.48 -0.67
CA GLN A 858 12.71 -37.68 -0.28
C GLN A 858 13.74 -38.10 -1.35
N ALA A 859 13.44 -37.93 -2.64
CA ALA A 859 14.41 -38.13 -3.72
C ALA A 859 15.54 -37.08 -3.64
N TYR A 860 15.19 -35.81 -3.45
CA TYR A 860 16.15 -34.70 -3.34
C TYR A 860 17.07 -34.82 -2.12
N LEU A 861 16.53 -35.18 -0.94
CA LEU A 861 17.33 -35.39 0.27
C LEU A 861 18.34 -36.54 0.11
N LYS A 862 17.98 -37.62 -0.59
CA LYS A 862 18.92 -38.69 -0.97
C LYS A 862 20.00 -38.18 -1.93
N GLN A 863 19.63 -37.37 -2.93
CA GLN A 863 20.58 -36.76 -3.87
C GLN A 863 21.58 -35.83 -3.16
N LEU A 864 21.15 -35.09 -2.14
CA LEU A 864 22.03 -34.24 -1.32
C LEU A 864 22.93 -35.07 -0.40
N ALA A 865 22.38 -36.07 0.31
CA ALA A 865 23.15 -36.94 1.20
C ALA A 865 24.20 -37.82 0.47
N ALA A 866 23.99 -38.07 -0.84
CA ALA A 866 24.94 -38.77 -1.69
C ALA A 866 26.09 -37.88 -2.23
N GLN A 867 26.01 -36.55 -2.08
CA GLN A 867 27.13 -35.68 -2.44
C GLN A 867 28.23 -35.78 -1.38
N PRO A 868 29.52 -35.75 -1.77
CA PRO A 868 30.60 -35.78 -0.80
C PRO A 868 30.47 -34.55 0.09
N LYS A 869 30.43 -34.76 1.42
CA LYS A 869 30.49 -33.68 2.40
C LYS A 869 31.76 -32.88 2.15
N ALA A 870 31.62 -31.71 1.55
CA ALA A 870 32.73 -30.79 1.37
C ALA A 870 33.33 -30.53 2.76
N MET A 871 34.65 -30.70 2.89
CA MET A 871 35.34 -30.04 4.00
C MET A 871 34.96 -28.56 3.95
N PRO A 872 34.76 -27.89 5.10
CA PRO A 872 34.43 -26.48 5.10
C PRO A 872 35.55 -25.73 4.39
N ALA A 873 35.28 -25.30 3.15
CA ALA A 873 36.11 -24.33 2.46
C ALA A 873 36.13 -23.12 3.40
N GLY A 874 37.30 -22.84 3.99
CA GLY A 874 37.42 -21.89 5.10
C GLY A 874 36.73 -20.60 4.70
N HIS A 875 35.60 -20.30 5.36
CA HIS A 875 34.74 -19.21 4.93
C HIS A 875 35.59 -17.94 4.86
N ASP A 876 35.65 -17.34 3.68
CA ASP A 876 36.46 -16.13 3.51
C ASP A 876 35.75 -14.95 4.19
N HIS A 877 36.00 -14.85 5.48
CA HIS A 877 35.57 -13.75 6.32
C HIS A 877 36.35 -12.46 6.01
N SER A 878 37.19 -12.38 4.97
CA SER A 878 37.83 -11.11 4.55
C SER A 878 36.81 -10.08 4.03
N ALA A 879 35.62 -10.50 3.61
CA ALA A 879 34.48 -9.58 3.40
C ALA A 879 33.99 -8.94 4.72
N MET A 880 34.28 -9.54 5.87
CA MET A 880 34.17 -8.93 7.21
C MET A 880 35.53 -8.41 7.68
N ASN A 881 36.15 -7.53 6.88
CA ASN A 881 37.38 -6.84 7.28
C ASN A 881 37.10 -5.84 8.41
N HIS A 882 37.02 -6.33 9.65
CA HIS A 882 36.85 -5.53 10.87
C HIS A 882 38.10 -4.70 11.25
N ALA A 883 38.94 -4.32 10.28
CA ALA A 883 40.03 -3.35 10.43
C ALA A 883 39.52 -1.91 10.21
N GLY A 884 38.65 -1.46 11.11
CA GLY A 884 37.98 -0.15 11.02
C GLY A 884 36.99 0.09 12.16
N HIS A 885 36.45 -0.99 12.73
CA HIS A 885 35.89 -0.96 14.08
C HIS A 885 37.02 -0.86 15.10
N GLY A 886 37.54 0.35 15.29
CA GLY A 886 38.11 0.70 16.58
C GLY A 886 37.04 0.46 17.64
N GLN A 887 37.23 -0.52 18.51
CA GLN A 887 36.44 -0.65 19.73
C GLN A 887 36.82 0.51 20.66
N THR A 888 36.28 1.68 20.37
CA THR A 888 35.74 2.52 21.44
C THR A 888 34.61 1.73 22.08
N ALA A 889 34.99 0.80 22.95
CA ALA A 889 34.17 0.55 24.12
C ALA A 889 34.01 1.92 24.78
N ALA A 890 32.85 2.55 24.56
CA ALA A 890 32.43 3.69 25.34
C ALA A 890 32.31 3.18 26.79
N ALA A 891 33.42 3.28 27.54
CA ALA A 891 33.44 3.01 28.95
C ALA A 891 32.27 3.77 29.56
N ALA A 892 31.35 3.05 30.20
CA ALA A 892 30.02 3.55 30.54
C ALA A 892 30.15 4.87 31.29
N THR A 893 30.00 5.97 30.56
CA THR A 893 30.40 7.27 31.06
C THR A 893 29.31 7.65 32.03
N THR A 894 29.64 7.76 33.31
CA THR A 894 28.75 8.34 34.31
C THR A 894 28.62 9.82 33.98
N VAL A 895 27.73 10.12 33.03
CA VAL A 895 27.36 11.48 32.66
C VAL A 895 26.65 12.07 33.87
N THR A 896 27.40 12.82 34.67
CA THR A 896 26.85 13.60 35.78
C THR A 896 25.78 14.53 35.20
N PRO A 897 24.49 14.37 35.55
CA PRO A 897 23.45 15.19 34.96
C PRO A 897 23.66 16.65 35.35
N THR A 898 23.67 17.54 34.36
CA THR A 898 23.99 18.97 34.55
C THR A 898 23.08 19.86 33.73
N GLY A 899 22.95 21.13 34.13
CA GLY A 899 22.03 22.10 33.54
C GLY A 899 20.68 22.19 34.26
N ASP A 900 19.88 23.17 33.84
CA ASP A 900 18.57 23.54 34.39
C ASP A 900 17.40 22.97 33.56
N LYS A 901 17.68 22.04 32.65
CA LYS A 901 16.73 21.40 31.73
C LYS A 901 17.09 19.92 31.45
N PRO A 902 16.22 19.16 30.75
CA PRO A 902 16.53 17.85 30.19
C PRO A 902 17.58 17.87 29.05
N ASP A 903 18.04 16.68 28.65
CA ASP A 903 18.92 16.45 27.49
C ASP A 903 18.73 15.00 26.97
N LEU A 904 17.82 14.79 26.01
CA LEU A 904 17.38 13.47 25.55
C LEU A 904 18.27 12.92 24.43
N VAL A 905 19.18 12.02 24.81
CA VAL A 905 20.10 11.37 23.87
C VAL A 905 19.65 9.93 23.60
N ILE A 906 19.54 9.54 22.33
CA ILE A 906 19.39 8.14 21.97
C ILE A 906 20.77 7.47 22.01
N THR A 907 21.01 6.66 23.03
CA THR A 907 22.33 6.06 23.28
C THR A 907 22.54 4.73 22.57
N ASP A 908 21.47 4.04 22.16
CA ASP A 908 21.54 2.79 21.39
C ASP A 908 20.24 2.48 20.61
N ILE A 909 20.35 1.65 19.56
CA ILE A 909 19.23 0.96 18.92
C ILE A 909 19.52 -0.55 18.96
N LYS A 910 18.78 -1.29 19.79
CA LYS A 910 18.90 -2.76 19.85
C LYS A 910 17.98 -3.39 18.81
N MET A 911 18.48 -4.40 18.12
CA MET A 911 17.78 -5.13 17.06
C MET A 911 17.86 -6.63 17.32
N ASP A 912 16.77 -7.37 17.15
CA ASP A 912 16.74 -8.84 17.30
C ASP A 912 15.78 -9.50 16.29
N PRO A 913 16.28 -10.35 15.36
CA PRO A 913 17.71 -10.61 15.08
C PRO A 913 18.43 -9.38 14.50
N VAL A 914 19.75 -9.28 14.74
CA VAL A 914 20.60 -8.18 14.24
C VAL A 914 20.80 -8.23 12.71
N SER A 915 20.77 -9.43 12.12
CA SER A 915 20.82 -9.63 10.68
C SER A 915 19.77 -10.68 10.25
N PRO A 916 18.48 -10.29 10.11
CA PRO A 916 17.43 -11.19 9.64
C PRO A 916 17.74 -11.77 8.26
N PHE A 917 17.15 -12.92 7.93
CA PHE A 917 16.98 -13.31 6.53
C PHE A 917 15.81 -12.55 5.89
N VAL A 918 15.80 -12.47 4.55
CA VAL A 918 14.63 -11.98 3.81
C VAL A 918 13.38 -12.75 4.22
N ARG A 919 12.25 -12.05 4.30
CA ARG A 919 10.95 -12.54 4.82
C ARG A 919 10.92 -12.82 6.33
N GLU A 920 12.00 -12.58 7.07
CA GLU A 920 11.97 -12.46 8.53
C GLU A 920 11.72 -11.00 8.94
N SER A 921 11.37 -10.77 10.21
CA SER A 921 11.27 -9.44 10.80
C SER A 921 12.22 -9.31 11.98
N THR A 922 12.91 -8.17 12.08
CA THR A 922 13.65 -7.77 13.27
C THR A 922 12.78 -6.89 14.17
N SER A 923 12.86 -7.12 15.48
CA SER A 923 12.29 -6.26 16.51
C SER A 923 13.31 -5.21 16.94
N MET A 924 12.85 -4.00 17.29
CA MET A 924 13.73 -2.86 17.59
C MET A 924 13.44 -2.25 18.97
N THR A 925 14.47 -1.69 19.59
CA THR A 925 14.37 -0.90 20.83
C THR A 925 15.25 0.33 20.73
N ALA A 926 14.66 1.53 20.78
CA ALA A 926 15.43 2.75 21.02
C ALA A 926 15.77 2.84 22.52
N ILE A 927 17.03 3.06 22.86
CA ILE A 927 17.46 3.36 24.23
C ILE A 927 17.61 4.87 24.34
N VAL A 928 16.71 5.53 25.09
CA VAL A 928 16.72 6.97 25.32
C VAL A 928 17.24 7.25 26.72
N THR A 929 18.17 8.19 26.85
CA THR A 929 18.83 8.56 28.10
C THR A 929 18.67 10.06 28.34
N ASN A 930 18.17 10.46 29.52
CA ASN A 930 18.17 11.86 29.92
C ASN A 930 19.52 12.21 30.56
N GLN A 931 20.34 13.02 29.89
CA GLN A 931 21.65 13.48 30.36
C GLN A 931 21.58 14.85 31.09
N GLY A 932 20.40 15.49 31.10
CA GLY A 932 20.19 16.81 31.66
C GLY A 932 19.85 16.77 33.16
N GLY A 933 20.09 17.88 33.85
CA GLY A 933 19.88 17.99 35.30
C GLY A 933 18.41 17.93 35.77
N VAL A 934 17.44 17.92 34.86
CA VAL A 934 16.00 17.94 35.17
C VAL A 934 15.26 16.74 34.55
N ALA A 935 14.38 16.13 35.34
CA ALA A 935 13.55 14.99 34.91
C ALA A 935 12.53 15.37 33.83
N ILE A 936 12.24 14.46 32.90
CA ILE A 936 11.00 14.53 32.09
C ILE A 936 9.83 14.07 32.97
N PRO A 937 8.82 14.92 33.23
CA PRO A 937 7.68 14.54 34.07
C PRO A 937 6.86 13.40 33.47
N LYS A 938 6.35 12.51 34.34
CA LYS A 938 5.39 11.48 33.93
C LYS A 938 4.10 12.13 33.40
N GLY A 939 3.66 11.68 32.23
CA GLY A 939 2.56 12.28 31.45
C GLY A 939 3.05 13.06 30.24
N THR A 940 4.29 13.56 30.23
CA THR A 940 4.91 14.16 29.05
C THR A 940 5.18 13.08 28.01
N VAL A 941 4.69 13.29 26.78
CA VAL A 941 4.99 12.43 25.63
C VAL A 941 6.44 12.61 25.23
N ILE A 942 7.15 11.51 25.00
CA ILE A 942 8.50 11.52 24.41
C ILE A 942 8.40 11.01 22.97
N PRO A 943 8.32 11.90 21.97
CA PRO A 943 8.13 11.51 20.58
C PRO A 943 9.41 10.95 19.96
N LEU A 944 9.28 9.86 19.20
CA LEU A 944 10.34 9.34 18.31
C LEU A 944 9.90 9.42 16.85
N ALA A 945 10.78 9.90 15.98
CA ALA A 945 10.68 9.73 14.54
C ALA A 945 11.70 8.66 14.10
N ILE A 946 11.20 7.54 13.56
CA ILE A 946 12.00 6.41 13.07
C ILE A 946 11.97 6.46 11.54
N ARG A 947 13.13 6.37 10.89
CA ARG A 947 13.28 6.27 9.44
C ARG A 947 14.15 5.07 9.09
N ILE A 948 13.65 4.22 8.20
CA ILE A 948 14.33 3.03 7.70
C ILE A 948 14.44 3.17 6.18
N GLU A 949 15.67 3.23 5.66
CA GLU A 949 15.91 3.43 4.24
C GLU A 949 17.00 2.51 3.70
N GLY A 950 16.79 1.96 2.52
CA GLY A 950 17.70 1.01 1.89
C GLY A 950 17.04 0.24 0.75
N GLN A 951 17.84 -0.22 -0.21
CA GLN A 951 17.38 -1.05 -1.35
C GLN A 951 16.17 -0.46 -2.12
N GLY A 952 16.14 0.88 -2.26
CA GLY A 952 15.05 1.60 -2.92
C GLY A 952 13.79 1.84 -2.06
N ARG A 953 13.70 1.25 -0.86
CA ARG A 953 12.56 1.43 0.05
C ARG A 953 12.85 2.52 1.08
N LYS A 954 11.80 3.27 1.46
CA LYS A 954 11.78 4.25 2.55
C LYS A 954 10.55 3.96 3.41
N VAL A 955 10.73 3.75 4.72
CA VAL A 955 9.65 3.60 5.70
C VAL A 955 9.91 4.58 6.83
N GLU A 956 8.96 5.47 7.08
CA GLU A 956 8.98 6.38 8.23
C GLU A 956 7.87 5.98 9.20
N MET A 957 8.15 6.01 10.51
CA MET A 957 7.23 5.69 11.59
C MET A 957 7.36 6.73 12.69
N VAL A 958 6.28 6.98 13.43
CA VAL A 958 6.29 7.81 14.63
C VAL A 958 5.95 6.95 15.84
N SER A 959 6.50 7.31 17.01
CA SER A 959 6.01 6.86 18.29
C SER A 959 5.74 8.04 19.21
N VAL A 960 4.50 8.16 19.67
CA VAL A 960 4.10 9.00 20.82
C VAL A 960 3.57 8.13 21.98
N ALA A 961 3.96 6.85 22.01
CA ALA A 961 3.46 5.87 22.98
C ALA A 961 4.10 6.03 24.38
N TYR A 962 5.35 6.50 24.47
CA TYR A 962 6.07 6.60 25.73
C TYR A 962 5.74 7.89 26.50
N LYS A 963 5.31 7.74 27.75
CA LYS A 963 4.87 8.85 28.62
C LYS A 963 5.17 8.65 30.12
N ASP A 964 6.04 7.70 30.47
CA ASP A 964 6.29 7.34 31.87
C ASP A 964 7.25 8.29 32.62
N GLY A 965 7.91 9.21 31.89
CA GLY A 965 8.96 10.10 32.41
C GLY A 965 10.36 9.48 32.30
N ILE A 966 11.40 10.31 32.44
CA ILE A 966 12.82 9.90 32.49
C ILE A 966 13.56 10.79 33.48
N GLU A 967 14.04 10.20 34.58
CA GLU A 967 14.83 10.89 35.60
C GLU A 967 16.25 11.25 35.10
N PRO A 968 16.94 12.24 35.71
CA PRO A 968 18.32 12.58 35.36
C PRO A 968 19.26 11.38 35.45
N GLY A 969 19.98 11.09 34.36
CA GLY A 969 20.87 9.93 34.22
C GLY A 969 20.16 8.60 33.92
N GLN A 970 18.83 8.55 33.90
CA GLN A 970 18.08 7.33 33.61
C GLN A 970 18.10 7.02 32.10
N SER A 971 18.20 5.73 31.76
CA SER A 971 18.02 5.21 30.40
C SER A 971 16.80 4.30 30.33
N VAL A 972 15.97 4.45 29.29
CA VAL A 972 14.72 3.71 29.09
C VAL A 972 14.64 3.09 27.69
N GLY A 973 14.05 1.90 27.58
CA GLY A 973 13.94 1.18 26.31
C GLY A 973 12.57 1.32 25.67
N ILE A 974 12.45 2.19 24.67
CA ILE A 974 11.20 2.41 23.92
C ILE A 974 11.09 1.36 22.81
N ARG A 975 10.09 0.48 22.93
CA ARG A 975 9.82 -0.66 22.04
C ARG A 975 8.54 -0.54 21.23
N GLN A 976 7.78 0.53 21.43
CA GLN A 976 6.48 0.72 20.81
C GLN A 976 6.51 1.85 19.80
N THR A 977 5.73 1.71 18.73
CA THR A 977 5.31 2.75 17.80
C THR A 977 3.80 2.93 17.89
N ASN A 978 3.23 3.93 17.23
CA ASN A 978 1.78 4.03 17.10
C ASN A 978 1.36 4.36 15.67
N ASN A 979 0.14 3.93 15.32
CA ASN A 979 -0.51 4.18 14.06
C ASN A 979 -1.96 4.61 14.34
N GLY A 980 -2.26 5.90 14.17
CA GLY A 980 -3.48 6.48 14.73
C GLY A 980 -3.53 6.24 16.26
N PRO A 981 -4.66 5.72 16.80
CA PRO A 981 -4.76 5.37 18.23
C PRO A 981 -4.09 4.03 18.60
N TRP A 982 -3.72 3.19 17.62
CA TRP A 982 -3.18 1.85 17.88
C TRP A 982 -1.70 1.90 18.25
N THR A 983 -1.29 1.20 19.32
CA THR A 983 0.13 0.99 19.64
C THR A 983 0.61 -0.38 19.14
N GLY A 984 1.76 -0.42 18.48
CA GLY A 984 2.39 -1.62 17.93
C GLY A 984 3.83 -1.81 18.41
N GLY A 985 4.42 -2.97 18.11
CA GLY A 985 5.85 -3.20 18.34
C GLY A 985 6.71 -2.51 17.27
N MET A 986 7.78 -1.85 17.68
CA MET A 986 8.77 -1.28 16.77
C MET A 986 9.55 -2.43 16.10
N GLY A 987 9.53 -2.51 14.78
CA GLY A 987 10.18 -3.59 14.02
C GLY A 987 10.10 -3.38 12.51
N PHE A 988 10.86 -4.19 11.76
CA PHE A 988 10.96 -4.10 10.30
C PHE A 988 11.28 -5.46 9.69
N GLY A 989 10.68 -5.75 8.53
CA GLY A 989 10.95 -6.93 7.71
C GLY A 989 11.06 -6.53 6.25
N SER A 990 11.86 -7.24 5.47
CA SER A 990 12.00 -7.00 4.03
C SER A 990 12.17 -8.29 3.24
N ASP A 991 11.61 -8.30 2.04
CA ASP A 991 11.78 -9.37 1.06
C ASP A 991 13.01 -9.14 0.16
N ILE A 992 13.68 -7.98 0.29
CA ILE A 992 14.88 -7.60 -0.47
C ILE A 992 16.11 -7.65 0.43
N ALA A 993 17.10 -8.48 0.07
CA ALA A 993 18.37 -8.61 0.77
C ALA A 993 19.25 -7.37 0.59
N GLY A 994 20.22 -7.20 1.50
CA GLY A 994 21.17 -6.08 1.49
C GLY A 994 21.00 -5.14 2.67
N ASP A 995 21.59 -3.95 2.53
CA ASP A 995 21.80 -3.01 3.62
C ASP A 995 20.71 -1.93 3.72
N TYR A 996 20.36 -1.60 4.96
CA TYR A 996 19.42 -0.54 5.34
C TYR A 996 20.01 0.29 6.49
N THR A 997 19.68 1.58 6.52
CA THR A 997 19.97 2.48 7.63
C THR A 997 18.70 2.67 8.45
N VAL A 998 18.76 2.38 9.74
CA VAL A 998 17.73 2.74 10.72
C VAL A 998 18.21 3.98 11.46
N SER A 999 17.61 5.13 11.16
CA SER A 999 17.80 6.39 11.87
C SER A 999 16.64 6.62 12.83
N ILE A 1000 16.92 7.05 14.06
CA ILE A 1000 15.90 7.49 15.00
C ILE A 1000 16.28 8.88 15.52
N VAL A 1001 15.30 9.78 15.58
CA VAL A 1001 15.37 11.11 16.20
C VAL A 1001 14.38 11.14 17.36
N VAL A 1002 14.81 11.57 18.54
CA VAL A 1002 13.90 11.93 19.64
C VAL A 1002 13.57 13.42 19.52
N ASP A 1003 12.28 13.74 19.66
CA ASP A 1003 11.78 15.11 19.56
C ASP A 1003 12.24 15.95 18.36
N ARG A 1004 12.02 15.41 17.15
CA ARG A 1004 12.26 16.10 15.86
C ARG A 1004 11.62 17.49 15.76
N GLU A 1005 10.52 17.73 16.48
CA GLU A 1005 9.76 18.98 16.43
C GLU A 1005 10.10 19.94 17.60
N ASN A 1006 11.05 19.56 18.47
CA ASN A 1006 11.54 20.33 19.62
C ASN A 1006 10.41 20.84 20.53
N VAL A 1007 9.45 19.97 20.88
CA VAL A 1007 8.33 20.32 21.80
C VAL A 1007 8.70 20.21 23.28
N ILE A 1008 9.82 19.56 23.60
CA ILE A 1008 10.52 19.55 24.88
C ILE A 1008 11.69 20.52 24.73
N ALA A 1009 11.81 21.51 25.62
CA ALA A 1009 12.90 22.48 25.55
C ALA A 1009 14.15 21.94 26.27
N GLU A 1010 15.23 21.68 25.53
CA GLU A 1010 16.38 20.91 26.02
C GLU A 1010 17.58 21.81 26.35
N THR A 1011 18.66 21.23 26.90
CA THR A 1011 19.97 21.92 26.99
C THR A 1011 20.74 21.89 25.67
N LYS A 1012 20.50 20.87 24.84
CA LYS A 1012 21.09 20.65 23.52
C LYS A 1012 20.04 19.98 22.64
N GLU A 1013 20.01 20.36 21.37
CA GLU A 1013 18.97 19.93 20.40
C GLU A 1013 19.58 19.15 19.23
N ASN A 1014 20.91 18.93 19.24
CA ASN A 1014 21.70 18.42 18.10
C ASN A 1014 22.34 17.05 18.34
N ASN A 1015 22.01 16.41 19.45
CA ASN A 1015 22.45 15.10 19.94
C ASN A 1015 21.28 14.09 20.01
N ASN A 1016 20.09 14.50 19.56
CA ASN A 1016 18.85 13.75 19.62
C ASN A 1016 18.72 12.64 18.55
N GLN A 1017 19.73 12.45 17.69
CA GLN A 1017 19.69 11.51 16.57
C GLN A 1017 20.80 10.45 16.66
N ILE A 1018 20.45 9.20 16.36
CA ILE A 1018 21.41 8.11 16.11
C ILE A 1018 20.97 7.30 14.88
N SER A 1019 21.94 6.73 14.16
CA SER A 1019 21.70 5.79 13.04
C SER A 1019 22.47 4.49 13.25
N ARG A 1020 21.84 3.35 12.96
CA ARG A 1020 22.49 2.03 12.90
C ARG A 1020 22.21 1.32 11.58
N LYS A 1021 23.15 0.47 11.17
CA LYS A 1021 23.04 -0.41 10.00
C LYS A 1021 22.25 -1.68 10.34
N LEU A 1022 21.38 -2.10 9.42
CA LEU A 1022 20.63 -3.36 9.44
C LEU A 1022 20.83 -4.08 8.09
N THR A 1023 21.24 -5.35 8.11
CA THR A 1023 21.53 -6.11 6.88
C THR A 1023 20.64 -7.36 6.79
N PHE A 1024 19.84 -7.44 5.72
CA PHE A 1024 19.04 -8.62 5.39
C PHE A 1024 19.85 -9.62 4.57
N ARG A 1025 19.93 -10.87 5.03
CA ARG A 1025 20.60 -12.00 4.37
C ARG A 1025 19.65 -12.78 3.47
N GLN A 1026 20.19 -13.53 2.51
CA GLN A 1026 19.44 -14.51 1.71
C GLN A 1026 20.27 -15.78 1.49
N PRO A 1027 19.65 -16.95 1.27
CA PRO A 1027 20.37 -18.15 0.83
C PRO A 1027 21.09 -17.91 -0.51
N GLN A 1028 22.29 -18.45 -0.67
CA GLN A 1028 23.10 -18.29 -1.89
C GLN A 1028 22.57 -19.08 -3.09
N LYS A 1029 21.71 -20.09 -2.85
CA LYS A 1029 21.13 -20.97 -3.87
C LYS A 1029 19.61 -20.98 -3.71
N LEU A 1030 18.89 -20.96 -4.83
CA LEU A 1030 17.44 -21.13 -4.82
C LEU A 1030 17.04 -22.47 -4.21
N ALA A 1031 17.81 -23.54 -4.49
CA ALA A 1031 17.49 -24.89 -4.02
C ALA A 1031 17.48 -25.01 -2.49
N THR A 1032 18.47 -24.42 -1.82
CA THR A 1032 18.55 -24.34 -0.36
C THR A 1032 17.39 -23.53 0.23
N PHE A 1033 16.94 -22.48 -0.46
CA PHE A 1033 15.76 -21.71 -0.04
C PHE A 1033 14.46 -22.53 -0.20
N ALA A 1034 14.28 -23.19 -1.35
CA ALA A 1034 13.14 -24.07 -1.59
C ALA A 1034 13.08 -25.23 -0.58
N LEU A 1035 14.23 -25.75 -0.14
CA LEU A 1035 14.33 -26.78 0.91
C LEU A 1035 13.86 -26.26 2.28
N GLU A 1036 14.23 -25.04 2.69
CA GLU A 1036 13.73 -24.40 3.92
C GLU A 1036 12.20 -24.28 3.89
N ARG A 1037 11.67 -23.78 2.78
CA ARG A 1037 10.24 -23.55 2.58
C ARG A 1037 9.47 -24.88 2.51
N ALA A 1038 10.04 -25.92 1.91
CA ALA A 1038 9.48 -27.28 1.89
C ALA A 1038 9.45 -27.90 3.31
N ALA A 1039 10.56 -27.83 4.04
CA ALA A 1039 10.67 -28.33 5.41
C ALA A 1039 9.70 -27.63 6.37
N ARG A 1040 9.57 -26.30 6.25
CA ARG A 1040 8.58 -25.50 6.99
C ARG A 1040 7.14 -25.93 6.68
N SER A 1041 6.83 -26.14 5.40
CA SER A 1041 5.51 -26.58 4.97
C SER A 1041 5.17 -27.95 5.57
N TYR A 1042 6.05 -28.93 5.40
CA TYR A 1042 5.87 -30.30 5.89
C TYR A 1042 5.76 -30.37 7.43
N ALA A 1043 6.63 -29.68 8.18
CA ALA A 1043 6.63 -29.71 9.64
C ALA A 1043 5.34 -29.16 10.28
N SER A 1044 4.58 -28.31 9.56
CA SER A 1044 3.33 -27.76 10.07
C SER A 1044 2.19 -28.79 10.16
N THR A 1045 2.16 -29.75 9.24
CA THR A 1045 1.12 -30.79 9.16
C THR A 1045 1.59 -32.12 9.79
N ALA A 1046 2.85 -32.51 9.55
CA ALA A 1046 3.43 -33.80 9.90
C ALA A 1046 3.34 -34.20 11.41
N PRO A 1047 3.39 -35.51 11.74
CA PRO A 1047 3.59 -35.99 13.10
C PRO A 1047 5.04 -35.73 13.56
N ALA A 1048 5.23 -35.56 14.87
CA ALA A 1048 6.52 -35.16 15.45
C ALA A 1048 7.67 -36.14 15.14
N GLU A 1049 7.40 -37.45 15.14
CA GLU A 1049 8.36 -38.50 14.79
C GLU A 1049 8.96 -38.32 13.37
N SER A 1050 8.12 -37.92 12.39
CA SER A 1050 8.58 -37.65 11.02
C SER A 1050 9.42 -36.36 10.96
N VAL A 1051 9.07 -35.34 11.75
CA VAL A 1051 9.87 -34.11 11.89
C VAL A 1051 11.23 -34.41 12.52
N VAL A 1052 11.30 -35.27 13.55
CA VAL A 1052 12.57 -35.74 14.14
C VAL A 1052 13.38 -36.58 13.14
N SER A 1053 12.72 -37.41 12.32
CA SER A 1053 13.41 -38.13 11.23
C SER A 1053 14.08 -37.16 10.25
N LEU A 1054 13.40 -36.07 9.87
CA LEU A 1054 13.99 -35.03 9.01
C LEU A 1054 15.12 -34.26 9.70
N PHE A 1055 15.08 -34.03 11.02
CA PHE A 1055 16.23 -33.49 11.77
C PHE A 1055 17.43 -34.46 11.76
N ARG A 1056 17.21 -35.78 11.87
CA ARG A 1056 18.26 -36.80 11.74
C ARG A 1056 18.85 -36.84 10.32
N GLN A 1057 18.02 -36.67 9.28
CA GLN A 1057 18.48 -36.53 7.89
C GLN A 1057 19.28 -35.23 7.67
N ALA A 1058 18.90 -34.11 8.30
CA ALA A 1058 19.60 -32.84 8.18
C ALA A 1058 21.08 -32.91 8.60
N GLN A 1059 21.44 -33.79 9.56
CA GLN A 1059 22.84 -34.02 9.95
C GLN A 1059 23.69 -34.72 8.86
N GLN A 1060 23.07 -35.30 7.85
CA GLN A 1060 23.76 -35.98 6.74
C GLN A 1060 24.08 -35.04 5.57
N LEU A 1061 23.46 -33.85 5.52
CA LEU A 1061 23.62 -32.86 4.45
C LEU A 1061 24.91 -32.02 4.60
N GLY A 1062 25.16 -31.15 3.61
CA GLY A 1062 26.14 -30.05 3.72
C GLY A 1062 25.60 -28.90 4.60
N THR A 1063 26.49 -28.01 5.04
CA THR A 1063 26.22 -26.99 6.06
C THR A 1063 24.99 -26.13 5.77
N ASP A 1064 24.90 -25.53 4.58
CA ASP A 1064 23.84 -24.59 4.22
C ASP A 1064 22.46 -25.29 4.19
N ASP A 1065 22.38 -26.46 3.55
CA ASP A 1065 21.14 -27.24 3.43
C ASP A 1065 20.72 -27.85 4.78
N SER A 1066 21.69 -28.20 5.64
CA SER A 1066 21.46 -28.62 7.02
C SER A 1066 20.84 -27.49 7.86
N GLN A 1067 21.39 -26.27 7.77
CA GLN A 1067 20.83 -25.10 8.45
C GLN A 1067 19.45 -24.73 7.91
N ALA A 1068 19.24 -24.79 6.59
CA ALA A 1068 17.94 -24.56 5.95
C ALA A 1068 16.88 -25.56 6.43
N MET A 1069 17.21 -26.85 6.50
CA MET A 1069 16.34 -27.88 7.07
C MET A 1069 16.02 -27.60 8.55
N VAL A 1070 17.04 -27.37 9.40
CA VAL A 1070 16.86 -27.11 10.84
C VAL A 1070 15.96 -25.88 11.06
N LYS A 1071 16.16 -24.81 10.30
CA LYS A 1071 15.35 -23.59 10.34
C LYS A 1071 13.90 -23.86 9.92
N GLY A 1072 13.69 -24.49 8.77
CA GLY A 1072 12.37 -24.80 8.23
C GLY A 1072 11.57 -25.68 9.19
N LEU A 1073 12.14 -26.80 9.65
CA LEU A 1073 11.49 -27.71 10.60
C LEU A 1073 11.14 -27.01 11.94
N SER A 1074 12.04 -26.16 12.45
CA SER A 1074 11.84 -25.43 13.73
C SER A 1074 10.76 -24.36 13.66
N GLU A 1075 10.66 -23.64 12.54
CA GLU A 1075 9.69 -22.55 12.36
C GLU A 1075 8.36 -23.01 11.72
N GLY A 1076 8.33 -24.19 11.09
CA GLY A 1076 7.11 -24.79 10.54
C GLY A 1076 6.21 -25.43 11.60
N TRP A 1077 6.79 -25.92 12.70
CA TRP A 1077 6.02 -26.53 13.77
C TRP A 1077 5.22 -25.49 14.56
N ASN A 1078 3.90 -25.70 14.69
CA ASN A 1078 3.04 -24.87 15.53
C ASN A 1078 3.37 -25.11 17.02
N PRO A 1079 3.88 -24.13 17.79
CA PRO A 1079 4.28 -24.35 19.20
C PRO A 1079 3.11 -24.67 20.14
N ARG A 1080 1.85 -24.45 19.72
CA ARG A 1080 0.66 -24.90 20.46
C ARG A 1080 0.41 -26.42 20.32
N LYS A 1081 0.92 -27.05 19.25
CA LYS A 1081 0.87 -28.50 19.00
C LYS A 1081 1.91 -29.19 19.88
N LYS A 1082 1.55 -29.50 21.12
CA LYS A 1082 2.38 -30.34 22.00
C LYS A 1082 2.56 -31.73 21.39
N ALA A 1083 3.72 -32.34 21.60
CA ALA A 1083 3.99 -33.71 21.18
C ALA A 1083 4.75 -34.48 22.26
N THR A 1084 4.48 -35.78 22.35
CA THR A 1084 5.21 -36.71 23.22
C THR A 1084 6.27 -37.41 22.39
N LEU A 1085 7.54 -37.03 22.58
CA LEU A 1085 8.68 -37.71 21.98
C LEU A 1085 9.13 -38.93 22.80
N SER A 1086 9.73 -39.92 22.13
CA SER A 1086 10.45 -41.02 22.79
C SER A 1086 11.65 -40.49 23.58
N ALA A 1087 12.14 -41.28 24.56
CA ALA A 1087 13.33 -40.91 25.34
C ALA A 1087 14.59 -40.77 24.45
N GLU A 1088 14.69 -41.55 23.38
CA GLU A 1088 15.77 -41.44 22.39
C GLU A 1088 15.66 -40.12 21.62
N ASP A 1089 14.48 -39.79 21.09
CA ASP A 1089 14.26 -38.56 20.32
C ASP A 1089 14.45 -37.30 21.16
N LYS A 1090 14.07 -37.31 22.44
CA LYS A 1090 14.40 -36.22 23.37
C LYS A 1090 15.91 -36.05 23.53
N THR A 1091 16.64 -37.15 23.70
CA THR A 1091 18.10 -37.15 23.84
C THR A 1091 18.79 -36.65 22.56
N PHE A 1092 18.29 -37.06 21.40
CA PHE A 1092 18.73 -36.58 20.08
C PHE A 1092 18.47 -35.09 19.87
N MET A 1093 17.25 -34.61 20.14
CA MET A 1093 16.90 -33.19 19.95
C MET A 1093 17.67 -32.27 20.91
N ALA A 1094 17.98 -32.74 22.12
CA ALA A 1094 18.85 -32.03 23.07
C ALA A 1094 20.30 -31.93 22.56
N SER A 1095 20.90 -33.04 22.09
CA SER A 1095 22.28 -33.04 21.60
C SER A 1095 22.45 -32.26 20.29
N LEU A 1096 21.47 -32.34 19.38
CA LEU A 1096 21.39 -31.48 18.19
C LEU A 1096 21.41 -29.99 18.58
N SER A 1097 20.64 -29.59 19.60
CA SER A 1097 20.64 -28.20 20.08
C SER A 1097 22.02 -27.73 20.51
N SER A 1098 22.76 -28.53 21.28
CA SER A 1098 24.11 -28.17 21.75
C SER A 1098 25.14 -28.06 20.62
N SER A 1099 24.90 -28.68 19.46
CA SER A 1099 25.80 -28.62 18.29
C SER A 1099 25.53 -27.43 17.34
N LEU A 1100 24.46 -26.66 17.55
CA LEU A 1100 24.04 -25.60 16.64
C LEU A 1100 24.64 -24.21 16.96
N PRO A 1101 24.86 -23.35 15.94
CA PRO A 1101 25.15 -21.92 16.14
C PRO A 1101 24.06 -21.23 16.98
N GLU A 1102 24.43 -20.17 17.70
CA GLU A 1102 23.55 -19.48 18.65
C GLU A 1102 22.22 -19.01 18.04
N GLU A 1103 22.28 -18.42 16.84
CA GLU A 1103 21.09 -17.99 16.08
C GLU A 1103 20.10 -19.15 15.83
N SER A 1104 20.63 -20.37 15.60
CA SER A 1104 19.82 -21.58 15.40
C SER A 1104 19.36 -22.21 16.71
N ARG A 1105 20.15 -22.12 17.79
CA ARG A 1105 19.73 -22.53 19.15
C ARG A 1105 18.52 -21.72 19.62
N ASN A 1106 18.56 -20.40 19.44
CA ASN A 1106 17.47 -19.51 19.82
C ASN A 1106 16.18 -19.78 19.01
N ARG A 1107 16.31 -20.06 17.70
CA ARG A 1107 15.16 -20.51 16.88
C ARG A 1107 14.57 -21.83 17.37
N MET A 1108 15.41 -22.84 17.63
CA MET A 1108 14.96 -24.20 17.99
C MET A 1108 14.45 -24.30 19.45
N GLY A 1109 14.85 -23.40 20.35
CA GLY A 1109 14.41 -23.39 21.76
C GLY A 1109 12.89 -23.49 21.94
N ARG A 1110 12.10 -22.76 21.13
CA ARG A 1110 10.61 -22.81 21.16
C ARG A 1110 10.04 -24.18 20.82
N LEU A 1111 10.69 -24.94 19.92
CA LEU A 1111 10.30 -26.31 19.58
C LEU A 1111 10.63 -27.27 20.72
N LEU A 1112 11.82 -27.12 21.31
CA LEU A 1112 12.29 -27.95 22.42
C LEU A 1112 11.46 -27.76 23.69
N GLU A 1113 10.94 -26.54 23.94
CA GLU A 1113 9.94 -26.26 24.97
C GLU A 1113 8.60 -26.97 24.65
N ALA A 1114 8.08 -26.83 23.42
CA ALA A 1114 6.80 -27.42 23.00
C ALA A 1114 6.79 -28.97 23.02
N TRP A 1115 7.96 -29.60 22.88
CA TRP A 1115 8.16 -31.06 22.94
C TRP A 1115 8.65 -31.56 24.32
N GLY A 1116 8.84 -30.66 25.29
CA GLY A 1116 9.32 -31.01 26.63
C GLY A 1116 10.70 -31.69 26.61
N VAL A 1117 11.61 -31.17 25.77
CA VAL A 1117 13.03 -31.52 25.69
C VAL A 1117 13.87 -30.52 26.48
N ARG A 1118 13.50 -29.23 26.42
CA ARG A 1118 14.12 -28.11 27.15
C ARG A 1118 13.12 -27.53 28.14
N SER A 1119 13.59 -26.97 29.25
CA SER A 1119 12.75 -26.18 30.16
C SER A 1119 12.77 -24.72 29.72
N ALA A 1120 11.61 -24.05 29.76
CA ALA A 1120 11.54 -22.62 29.48
C ALA A 1120 12.26 -21.74 30.54
N ASN A 1121 12.83 -22.36 31.58
CA ASN A 1121 13.73 -21.71 32.54
C ASN A 1121 15.19 -21.61 32.06
N ASP A 1122 15.59 -22.35 31.03
CA ASP A 1122 17.00 -22.58 30.68
C ASP A 1122 17.69 -21.36 30.00
N ASP A 1123 16.99 -20.21 29.94
CA ASP A 1123 17.47 -18.88 29.50
C ASP A 1123 17.42 -17.83 30.63
N LEU A 1124 17.16 -18.23 31.88
CA LEU A 1124 17.04 -17.32 33.03
C LEU A 1124 18.37 -17.22 33.80
N ASP A 1125 18.62 -16.06 34.44
CA ASP A 1125 19.80 -15.85 35.29
C ASP A 1125 19.86 -16.94 36.38
N PRO A 1126 20.95 -17.73 36.49
CA PRO A 1126 21.08 -18.79 37.47
C PRO A 1126 21.02 -18.32 38.94
N ASN A 1127 21.10 -17.01 39.20
CA ASN A 1127 20.96 -16.42 40.53
C ASN A 1127 19.51 -16.01 40.87
N ALA A 1128 18.63 -15.93 39.87
CA ALA A 1128 17.25 -15.47 40.00
C ALA A 1128 16.32 -16.59 40.52
N GLN A 1129 15.32 -16.20 41.32
CA GLN A 1129 14.35 -17.14 41.90
C GLN A 1129 13.12 -17.25 41.00
N VAL A 1130 12.98 -18.40 40.33
CA VAL A 1130 11.90 -18.65 39.38
C VAL A 1130 10.67 -19.22 40.07
N VAL A 1131 9.55 -18.51 39.97
CA VAL A 1131 8.27 -18.90 40.56
C VAL A 1131 7.27 -19.16 39.42
N ARG A 1132 7.07 -20.43 39.09
CA ARG A 1132 6.00 -20.83 38.15
C ARG A 1132 4.64 -20.79 38.84
N MET A 1133 3.67 -20.17 38.18
CA MET A 1133 2.27 -20.10 38.60
C MET A 1133 1.38 -20.21 37.36
N LYS A 1134 0.14 -20.65 37.55
CA LYS A 1134 -0.90 -20.61 36.52
C LYS A 1134 -2.24 -20.23 37.10
N THR A 1135 -3.13 -19.76 36.25
CA THR A 1135 -4.56 -19.72 36.57
C THR A 1135 -5.11 -21.15 36.58
N ILE A 1136 -6.10 -21.41 37.43
CA ILE A 1136 -6.90 -22.63 37.37
C ILE A 1136 -8.14 -22.32 36.54
N ARG A 1137 -8.22 -22.98 35.37
CA ARG A 1137 -9.29 -22.81 34.39
C ARG A 1137 -10.67 -22.96 35.03
N GLU A 1138 -11.56 -22.02 34.75
CA GLU A 1138 -12.96 -21.97 35.21
C GLU A 1138 -13.13 -21.94 36.76
N GLU A 1139 -12.04 -21.82 37.54
CA GLU A 1139 -12.06 -21.81 39.01
C GLU A 1139 -11.76 -20.43 39.66
N MET A 1140 -11.31 -19.42 38.88
CA MET A 1140 -10.92 -18.08 39.36
C MET A 1140 -9.91 -18.12 40.54
N LYS A 1141 -8.85 -18.92 40.38
CA LYS A 1141 -7.77 -19.11 41.36
C LYS A 1141 -6.41 -19.13 40.68
N PHE A 1142 -5.35 -18.83 41.43
CA PHE A 1142 -4.01 -19.28 41.09
C PHE A 1142 -3.78 -20.70 41.63
N ASP A 1143 -2.93 -21.48 40.96
CA ASP A 1143 -2.54 -22.83 41.41
C ASP A 1143 -1.75 -22.83 42.74
N LYS A 1144 -1.15 -21.69 43.09
CA LYS A 1144 -0.45 -21.47 44.35
C LYS A 1144 -1.13 -20.39 45.17
N LYS A 1145 -1.43 -20.71 46.44
CA LYS A 1145 -1.86 -19.73 47.45
C LYS A 1145 -0.69 -19.06 48.17
N GLU A 1146 0.49 -19.67 48.20
CA GLU A 1146 1.69 -19.03 48.71
C GLU A 1146 2.96 -19.49 47.98
N PHE A 1147 3.99 -18.65 48.03
CA PHE A 1147 5.36 -18.98 47.62
C PHE A 1147 6.37 -18.09 48.36
N THR A 1148 7.63 -18.52 48.43
CA THR A 1148 8.69 -17.83 49.20
C THR A 1148 9.79 -17.31 48.28
N VAL A 1149 10.29 -16.09 48.56
CA VAL A 1149 11.43 -15.47 47.86
C VAL A 1149 12.40 -14.83 48.87
N THR A 1150 13.66 -14.68 48.50
CA THR A 1150 14.70 -14.05 49.33
C THR A 1150 14.79 -12.55 49.04
N ALA A 1151 14.78 -11.74 50.09
CA ALA A 1151 14.90 -10.29 50.01
C ALA A 1151 16.09 -9.83 49.16
N GLY A 1152 15.86 -8.87 48.25
CA GLY A 1152 16.90 -8.30 47.38
C GLY A 1152 17.33 -9.16 46.19
N LYS A 1153 16.89 -10.41 46.04
CA LYS A 1153 17.16 -11.22 44.83
C LYS A 1153 16.23 -10.85 43.68
N GLN A 1154 16.70 -11.06 42.45
CA GLN A 1154 15.82 -11.05 41.27
C GLN A 1154 14.85 -12.25 41.34
N VAL A 1155 13.59 -12.01 41.01
CA VAL A 1155 12.50 -12.99 40.96
C VAL A 1155 11.90 -12.98 39.56
N VAL A 1156 11.63 -14.16 39.02
CA VAL A 1156 10.94 -14.35 37.74
C VAL A 1156 9.65 -15.13 37.98
N ILE A 1157 8.52 -14.43 37.99
CA ILE A 1157 7.21 -15.10 37.97
C ILE A 1157 6.87 -15.45 36.52
N ILE A 1158 6.70 -16.74 36.25
CA ILE A 1158 6.14 -17.23 34.99
C ILE A 1158 4.67 -17.50 35.25
N LEU A 1159 3.79 -16.64 34.71
CA LEU A 1159 2.33 -16.79 34.81
C LEU A 1159 1.80 -17.36 33.50
N GLU A 1160 1.30 -18.59 33.54
CA GLU A 1160 0.58 -19.25 32.44
C GLU A 1160 -0.93 -19.03 32.63
N ASN A 1161 -1.66 -18.62 31.58
CA ASN A 1161 -3.13 -18.50 31.64
C ASN A 1161 -3.85 -19.53 30.74
N PRO A 1162 -4.06 -20.77 31.23
CA PRO A 1162 -4.88 -21.79 30.55
C PRO A 1162 -6.40 -21.59 30.72
N ASP A 1163 -6.86 -20.48 31.29
CA ASP A 1163 -8.28 -20.18 31.46
C ASP A 1163 -8.86 -19.49 30.21
N ALA A 1164 -10.18 -19.62 29.99
CA ALA A 1164 -10.87 -19.02 28.84
C ALA A 1164 -11.06 -17.50 28.95
N MET A 1165 -10.65 -16.91 30.08
CA MET A 1165 -10.79 -15.50 30.43
C MET A 1165 -9.40 -14.86 30.68
N GLN A 1166 -9.28 -13.56 30.43
CA GLN A 1166 -8.07 -12.80 30.75
C GLN A 1166 -7.84 -12.72 32.26
N HIS A 1167 -6.58 -12.82 32.69
CA HIS A 1167 -6.18 -12.65 34.09
C HIS A 1167 -4.86 -11.89 34.18
N ASN A 1168 -4.63 -11.20 35.31
CA ASN A 1168 -3.34 -10.62 35.65
C ASN A 1168 -2.88 -11.13 37.03
N LEU A 1169 -1.65 -10.78 37.42
CA LEU A 1169 -1.14 -10.95 38.77
C LEU A 1169 -0.48 -9.64 39.20
N VAL A 1170 -0.93 -9.10 40.33
CA VAL A 1170 -0.47 -7.85 40.94
C VAL A 1170 0.03 -8.16 42.35
N ILE A 1171 1.26 -7.75 42.67
CA ILE A 1171 1.89 -7.91 43.98
C ILE A 1171 1.79 -6.60 44.76
N GLY A 1172 1.28 -6.66 45.99
CA GLY A 1172 1.15 -5.55 46.92
C GLY A 1172 2.17 -5.56 48.05
N LYS A 1173 2.38 -4.39 48.67
CA LYS A 1173 3.11 -4.23 49.94
C LYS A 1173 2.36 -4.93 51.10
N PRO A 1174 3.02 -5.23 52.24
CA PRO A 1174 2.38 -5.97 53.31
C PRO A 1174 1.11 -5.29 53.84
N LYS A 1175 0.08 -6.11 54.13
CA LYS A 1175 -1.25 -5.65 54.60
C LYS A 1175 -2.04 -4.74 53.63
N THR A 1176 -1.76 -4.77 52.32
CA THR A 1176 -2.45 -3.90 51.33
C THR A 1176 -3.52 -4.57 50.45
N LEU A 1177 -3.87 -5.84 50.67
CA LEU A 1177 -4.81 -6.59 49.80
C LEU A 1177 -6.15 -5.86 49.59
N GLU A 1178 -6.83 -5.46 50.67
CA GLU A 1178 -8.08 -4.70 50.62
C GLU A 1178 -7.94 -3.35 49.89
N VAL A 1179 -6.79 -2.67 50.02
CA VAL A 1179 -6.52 -1.38 49.39
C VAL A 1179 -6.35 -1.54 47.88
N ILE A 1180 -5.70 -2.61 47.45
CA ILE A 1180 -5.54 -2.96 46.02
C ILE A 1180 -6.87 -3.45 45.45
N GLY A 1181 -7.63 -4.26 46.19
CA GLY A 1181 -8.95 -4.74 45.81
C GLY A 1181 -9.97 -3.61 45.61
N ALA A 1182 -10.11 -2.73 46.59
CA ALA A 1182 -10.99 -1.56 46.51
C ALA A 1182 -10.54 -0.53 45.44
N ALA A 1183 -9.28 -0.56 45.02
CA ALA A 1183 -8.80 0.21 43.87
C ALA A 1183 -9.11 -0.48 42.53
N ALA A 1184 -9.00 -1.81 42.47
CA ALA A 1184 -9.37 -2.63 41.31
C ALA A 1184 -10.88 -2.58 41.03
N ASP A 1185 -11.73 -2.62 42.05
CA ASP A 1185 -13.19 -2.47 41.89
C ASP A 1185 -13.57 -1.12 41.25
N LYS A 1186 -12.83 -0.05 41.55
CA LYS A 1186 -13.03 1.27 40.91
C LYS A 1186 -12.62 1.28 39.44
N MET A 1187 -11.79 0.33 39.00
CA MET A 1187 -11.41 0.19 37.59
C MET A 1187 -12.46 -0.56 36.75
N ILE A 1188 -13.43 -1.24 37.37
CA ILE A 1188 -14.54 -1.93 36.67
C ILE A 1188 -15.39 -0.94 35.87
N THR A 1189 -15.56 0.29 36.39
CA THR A 1189 -16.31 1.37 35.75
C THR A 1189 -15.41 2.51 35.22
N ALA A 1190 -14.09 2.34 35.26
CA ALA A 1190 -13.15 3.34 34.75
C ALA A 1190 -12.95 3.17 33.25
N LYS A 1191 -13.04 4.26 32.48
CA LYS A 1191 -12.91 4.25 31.01
C LYS A 1191 -11.56 3.69 30.53
N ASP A 1192 -10.51 3.88 31.32
CA ASP A 1192 -9.14 3.43 31.07
C ASP A 1192 -8.81 2.07 31.73
N GLY A 1193 -9.81 1.37 32.30
CA GLY A 1193 -9.63 0.13 33.04
C GLY A 1193 -8.94 -0.96 32.21
N ALA A 1194 -9.43 -1.20 30.98
CA ALA A 1194 -8.86 -2.17 30.06
C ALA A 1194 -7.46 -1.76 29.55
N GLU A 1195 -7.26 -0.48 29.22
CA GLU A 1195 -5.95 0.06 28.78
C GLU A 1195 -4.88 -0.15 29.86
N LYS A 1196 -5.23 0.13 31.11
CA LYS A 1196 -4.38 -0.12 32.29
C LYS A 1196 -4.33 -1.59 32.71
N ASN A 1197 -4.84 -2.50 31.90
CA ASN A 1197 -4.82 -3.95 32.16
C ASN A 1197 -5.46 -4.32 33.51
N TYR A 1198 -6.43 -3.52 33.96
CA TYR A 1198 -7.03 -3.49 35.30
C TYR A 1198 -6.03 -3.44 36.47
N VAL A 1199 -4.80 -2.95 36.27
CA VAL A 1199 -3.80 -2.75 37.33
C VAL A 1199 -3.93 -1.34 37.93
N PRO A 1200 -4.26 -1.20 39.22
CA PRO A 1200 -4.40 0.12 39.84
C PRO A 1200 -3.11 0.93 39.85
N SER A 1201 -3.20 2.23 39.55
CA SER A 1201 -2.04 3.13 39.59
C SER A 1201 -1.76 3.67 41.00
N ILE A 1202 -1.48 2.77 41.96
CA ILE A 1202 -1.33 3.13 43.39
C ILE A 1202 0.04 2.70 43.98
N PRO A 1203 0.64 3.48 44.90
CA PRO A 1203 1.98 3.23 45.44
C PRO A 1203 2.10 2.00 46.36
N GLN A 1204 1.01 1.27 46.59
CA GLN A 1204 0.95 0.00 47.31
C GLN A 1204 1.43 -1.18 46.46
N ILE A 1205 1.45 -1.05 45.13
CA ILE A 1205 1.86 -2.13 44.21
C ILE A 1205 3.39 -2.16 44.07
N VAL A 1206 3.92 -3.38 43.96
CA VAL A 1206 5.36 -3.70 43.92
C VAL A 1206 5.77 -4.18 42.52
N ALA A 1207 4.96 -5.04 41.91
CA ALA A 1207 5.15 -5.57 40.56
C ALA A 1207 3.80 -6.08 40.02
N SER A 1208 3.64 -6.14 38.70
CA SER A 1208 2.39 -6.60 38.06
C SER A 1208 2.61 -7.12 36.64
N THR A 1209 1.83 -8.12 36.24
CA THR A 1209 1.65 -8.47 34.82
C THR A 1209 0.66 -7.52 34.15
N PRO A 1210 0.67 -7.38 32.80
CA PRO A 1210 -0.51 -7.00 32.04
C PRO A 1210 -1.58 -8.10 32.13
N LEU A 1211 -2.70 -7.93 31.42
CA LEU A 1211 -3.65 -9.02 31.17
C LEU A 1211 -2.99 -10.07 30.28
N VAL A 1212 -2.79 -11.25 30.85
CA VAL A 1212 -2.36 -12.44 30.13
C VAL A 1212 -3.61 -13.00 29.45
N ASN A 1213 -3.64 -13.04 28.12
CA ASN A 1213 -4.77 -13.59 27.38
C ASN A 1213 -4.88 -15.11 27.59
N PRO A 1214 -6.04 -15.72 27.31
CA PRO A 1214 -6.16 -17.16 27.16
C PRO A 1214 -5.04 -17.74 26.27
N ASP A 1215 -4.47 -18.86 26.70
CA ASP A 1215 -3.34 -19.56 26.07
C ASP A 1215 -2.04 -18.72 25.94
N GLN A 1216 -1.89 -17.63 26.70
CA GLN A 1216 -0.62 -16.90 26.81
C GLN A 1216 0.15 -17.22 28.10
N THR A 1217 1.46 -16.98 28.04
CA THR A 1217 2.38 -17.04 29.18
C THR A 1217 3.12 -15.71 29.27
N TYR A 1218 3.17 -15.12 30.47
CA TYR A 1218 3.91 -13.88 30.72
C TYR A 1218 5.05 -14.13 31.72
N ARG A 1219 6.23 -13.52 31.47
CA ARG A 1219 7.40 -13.56 32.36
C ARG A 1219 7.54 -12.21 33.06
N LEU A 1220 7.10 -12.12 34.32
CA LEU A 1220 7.26 -10.95 35.17
C LEU A 1220 8.60 -11.03 35.91
N ILE A 1221 9.52 -10.12 35.59
CA ILE A 1221 10.83 -10.00 36.23
C ILE A 1221 10.82 -8.78 37.15
N PHE A 1222 11.18 -8.97 38.42
CA PHE A 1222 11.30 -7.89 39.41
C PHE A 1222 12.31 -8.24 40.50
N THR A 1223 12.76 -7.27 41.30
CA THR A 1223 13.60 -7.54 42.47
C THR A 1223 12.72 -7.72 43.71
N ALA A 1224 12.92 -8.81 44.46
CA ALA A 1224 12.24 -9.04 45.73
C ALA A 1224 12.49 -7.87 46.70
N PRO A 1225 11.46 -7.34 47.37
CA PRO A 1225 11.61 -6.28 48.36
C PRO A 1225 12.70 -6.55 49.40
N ALA A 1226 13.46 -5.53 49.79
CA ALA A 1226 14.53 -5.67 50.78
C ALA A 1226 13.99 -5.94 52.21
N GLN A 1227 12.73 -5.59 52.48
CA GLN A 1227 12.06 -5.86 53.75
C GLN A 1227 11.43 -7.26 53.74
N ALA A 1228 11.80 -8.09 54.72
CA ALA A 1228 11.15 -9.37 54.95
C ALA A 1228 9.71 -9.19 55.46
N GLY A 1229 8.80 -10.07 55.06
CA GLY A 1229 7.38 -10.01 55.41
C GLY A 1229 6.46 -10.70 54.41
N GLU A 1230 5.15 -10.58 54.63
CA GLU A 1230 4.11 -11.18 53.78
C GLU A 1230 3.51 -10.15 52.82
N TYR A 1231 3.68 -10.39 51.52
CA TYR A 1231 3.28 -9.51 50.42
C TYR A 1231 2.11 -10.16 49.67
N PRO A 1232 0.89 -9.61 49.70
CA PRO A 1232 -0.24 -10.21 48.98
C PRO A 1232 0.00 -10.16 47.46
N PHE A 1233 -0.40 -11.21 46.74
CA PHE A 1233 -0.56 -11.18 45.29
C PHE A 1233 -2.02 -11.49 44.92
N VAL A 1234 -2.51 -10.90 43.83
CA VAL A 1234 -3.94 -10.88 43.51
C VAL A 1234 -4.20 -10.64 42.02
N CYS A 1235 -5.26 -11.24 41.47
CA CYS A 1235 -5.78 -10.87 40.15
C CYS A 1235 -6.76 -9.68 40.32
N THR A 1236 -6.48 -8.57 39.66
CA THR A 1236 -7.27 -7.33 39.73
C THR A 1236 -8.20 -7.13 38.53
N PHE A 1237 -8.31 -8.10 37.62
CA PHE A 1237 -9.41 -8.16 36.64
C PHE A 1237 -10.78 -8.09 37.38
N PRO A 1238 -11.80 -7.41 36.80
CA PRO A 1238 -13.08 -7.12 37.45
C PRO A 1238 -13.64 -8.24 38.35
N GLY A 1239 -13.76 -7.94 39.65
CA GLY A 1239 -14.35 -8.82 40.65
C GLY A 1239 -13.44 -9.94 41.20
N HIS A 1240 -12.42 -10.38 40.45
CA HIS A 1240 -11.63 -11.59 40.78
C HIS A 1240 -10.89 -11.51 42.13
N TRP A 1241 -10.46 -10.31 42.53
CA TRP A 1241 -9.52 -10.11 43.63
C TRP A 1241 -9.95 -10.72 44.98
N ARG A 1242 -11.27 -10.81 45.20
CA ARG A 1242 -11.90 -11.36 46.42
C ARG A 1242 -11.60 -12.84 46.65
N ILE A 1243 -11.38 -13.60 45.58
CA ILE A 1243 -11.20 -15.05 45.60
C ILE A 1243 -9.87 -15.50 44.98
N MET A 1244 -9.32 -14.69 44.06
CA MET A 1244 -8.10 -14.98 43.31
C MET A 1244 -6.89 -14.24 43.89
N ASN A 1245 -6.49 -14.62 45.10
CA ASN A 1245 -5.37 -14.02 45.83
C ASN A 1245 -4.53 -15.07 46.59
N GLY A 1246 -3.36 -14.64 47.05
CA GLY A 1246 -2.40 -15.42 47.84
C GLY A 1246 -1.28 -14.56 48.43
N VAL A 1247 -0.24 -15.19 48.99
CA VAL A 1247 0.84 -14.51 49.72
C VAL A 1247 2.25 -14.90 49.21
N MET A 1248 3.02 -13.90 48.80
CA MET A 1248 4.47 -14.01 48.62
C MET A 1248 5.16 -13.74 49.96
N LYS A 1249 5.89 -14.73 50.48
CA LYS A 1249 6.68 -14.61 51.72
C LYS A 1249 8.10 -14.18 51.37
N VAL A 1250 8.48 -12.97 51.74
CA VAL A 1250 9.83 -12.44 51.57
C VAL A 1250 10.65 -12.76 52.83
N VAL A 1251 11.72 -13.55 52.69
CA VAL A 1251 12.60 -13.95 53.80
C VAL A 1251 13.99 -13.32 53.69
N ALA A 1252 14.66 -13.11 54.81
CA ALA A 1252 16.04 -12.63 54.82
C ALA A 1252 17.00 -13.65 54.16
N PRO A 1253 18.13 -13.21 53.58
CA PRO A 1253 19.21 -14.12 53.18
C PRO A 1253 19.73 -14.88 54.40
N ALA A 1254 19.87 -16.21 54.29
CA ALA A 1254 20.43 -17.01 55.36
C ALA A 1254 21.90 -16.64 55.61
N GLN A 1255 22.27 -16.39 56.87
CA GLN A 1255 23.67 -16.23 57.25
C GLN A 1255 24.39 -17.59 57.14
N ALA A 1256 25.55 -17.61 56.49
CA ALA A 1256 26.37 -18.81 56.40
C ALA A 1256 26.98 -19.15 57.77
N THR A 1257 26.43 -20.15 58.45
CA THR A 1257 26.95 -20.66 59.73
C THR A 1257 28.21 -21.51 59.49
N ASN A 1258 29.38 -20.97 59.85
CA ASN A 1258 30.61 -21.75 59.88
C ASN A 1258 30.56 -22.83 60.98
N ALA A 1259 30.50 -24.09 60.57
CA ALA A 1259 30.81 -25.27 61.36
C ALA A 1259 31.62 -26.25 60.48
N LYS A 1260 32.43 -27.10 61.12
CA LYS A 1260 33.40 -28.00 60.45
C LYS A 1260 32.75 -29.17 59.74
#